data_AF-A0A8H8C5M7-F1
#
_entry.id   AF-A0A8H8C5M7-F1
#
_cell.length_a   1.000
_cell.length_b   1.000
_cell.length_c   1.000
_cell.angle_alpha   90.00
_cell.angle_beta   90.00
_cell.angle_gamma   90.00
#
_symmetry.space_group_name_H-M   'P 1'
#
loop_
_entity.id
_entity.type
_entity.pdbx_description
1 polymer ?
#
loop_
_entity_poly.entity_id
_entity_poly.type
_entity_poly.pdbx_seq_one_letter_code
_entity_poly.pdbx_strand_id
1 'polypeptide(L)'
;MPSLHGFSDNPLITHPDLTKAIYSLLTPLQQYQSPNGARIRLPISTATHFDETAAQLEGFARPLWAIGALLASKYPDEKLDPRLEGWVKGMGVGCDPAPENEEYWGDVQDMDQRMVEVEILAYALLAAPTAFLGKEGSQDPSDIKRRGDITRYLQSVNGKIFPQTNWLWFRVMANLALVKSCGVPYEELKGSMDADLKVLDGFYVGGGWASDGSWNEKGRQMDYYSGSFAIQFSQLCYVRYARDLDPERVAVFEQRAREFAVDFWRYFDADGASIPFGRSLTYRFAMGGFWAAVTMAEVDLPAPLSRGVVKGLLLRHLRYWSSKPDIFYADGTLNIGFCYPNMYMSEDYNSPQSPYWCMKTFCMMALPPSHDFWKIEEEPLPASSEKGGLEVALLERPRHILVDSGNHHFLLSSGQYCGWPLKATEAKYAKFAYSSTFGFSVPSGPLIQQIAPDSTLALSEDDGETWKVRWKSEETRMSSVGFSSEGLSEKIPVLVSKWKPSRASSLNVETMLIPPTKRWPDWHVRVHRISGSKRGLVAVEGGFAIYGRKKRDGLALLPLGWEGEANSGLISVEGVSESPASALIVSSAGASGVRNLTLSSSSSSVKVKGEVLKPDANTNLMVSRTLIPTLKVEMDLETDQVEYSLTIITAVFAVSGGKLEASEVRKRWEDVPRVESSASGGDRIGSCILI
;
A
#
# COMPACT_ATOMS: atom_id res chain seq x y z
N MET A 1 -9.62 -7.69 -19.41
CA MET A 1 -10.26 -6.44 -19.90
C MET A 1 -9.43 -5.87 -21.04
N PRO A 2 -9.95 -4.97 -21.91
CA PRO A 2 -9.11 -4.36 -22.93
C PRO A 2 -8.02 -3.51 -22.25
N SER A 3 -6.78 -3.62 -22.73
CA SER A 3 -5.70 -2.73 -22.32
C SER A 3 -5.99 -1.30 -22.78
N LEU A 4 -5.67 -0.30 -21.94
CA LEU A 4 -5.81 1.10 -22.30
C LEU A 4 -4.65 1.53 -23.21
N HIS A 5 -4.93 1.76 -24.49
CA HIS A 5 -3.94 2.22 -25.48
C HIS A 5 -3.36 3.58 -25.11
N GLY A 6 -2.04 3.74 -25.27
CA GLY A 6 -1.26 4.91 -24.86
C GLY A 6 -0.87 4.94 -23.39
N PHE A 7 -1.38 4.02 -22.57
CA PHE A 7 -0.92 3.76 -21.20
C PHE A 7 -0.29 2.37 -21.07
N SER A 8 -1.02 1.32 -21.46
CA SER A 8 -0.63 -0.09 -21.22
C SER A 8 0.48 -0.57 -22.17
N ASP A 9 0.55 0.00 -23.36
CA ASP A 9 1.56 -0.24 -24.41
C ASP A 9 2.64 0.85 -24.43
N ASN A 10 2.65 1.72 -23.42
CA ASN A 10 3.55 2.86 -23.34
C ASN A 10 4.86 2.46 -22.64
N PRO A 11 6.05 2.81 -23.21
CA PRO A 11 7.33 2.50 -22.56
C PRO A 11 7.55 3.29 -21.26
N LEU A 12 6.93 4.46 -21.10
CA LEU A 12 7.00 5.30 -19.89
C LEU A 12 8.45 5.66 -19.50
N ILE A 13 9.25 6.13 -20.47
CA ILE A 13 10.67 6.47 -20.28
C ILE A 13 10.87 7.99 -20.26
N THR A 14 10.18 8.69 -21.15
CA THR A 14 10.42 10.10 -21.44
C THR A 14 9.26 11.00 -21.00
N HIS A 15 9.48 12.31 -20.95
CA HIS A 15 8.39 13.28 -20.71
C HIS A 15 7.24 13.15 -21.73
N PRO A 16 7.48 13.02 -23.06
CA PRO A 16 6.41 12.74 -24.03
C PRO A 16 5.63 11.44 -23.76
N ASP A 17 6.32 10.37 -23.35
CA ASP A 17 5.68 9.10 -23.01
C ASP A 17 4.68 9.27 -21.87
N LEU A 18 5.09 9.93 -20.78
CA LEU A 18 4.25 10.19 -19.61
C LEU A 18 3.10 11.16 -19.94
N THR A 19 3.35 12.14 -20.81
CA THR A 19 2.31 13.03 -21.31
C THR A 19 1.23 12.22 -22.07
N LYS A 20 1.63 11.31 -22.96
CA LYS A 20 0.71 10.40 -23.67
C LYS A 20 -0.07 9.51 -22.69
N ALA A 21 0.59 8.98 -21.67
CA ALA A 21 -0.01 8.15 -20.64
C ALA A 21 -1.10 8.90 -19.85
N ILE A 22 -0.83 10.14 -19.43
CA ILE A 22 -1.81 10.99 -18.74
C ILE A 22 -3.02 11.22 -19.63
N TYR A 23 -2.84 11.66 -20.87
CA TYR A 23 -3.98 11.86 -21.78
C TYR A 23 -4.78 10.58 -22.02
N SER A 24 -4.12 9.43 -22.05
CA SER A 24 -4.78 8.13 -22.20
C SER A 24 -5.67 7.81 -20.99
N LEU A 25 -5.22 8.14 -19.76
CA LEU A 25 -6.03 7.99 -18.54
C LEU A 25 -7.18 9.01 -18.46
N LEU A 26 -7.01 10.22 -19.01
CA LEU A 26 -8.03 11.27 -19.00
C LEU A 26 -9.11 11.07 -20.06
N THR A 27 -8.77 10.52 -21.22
CA THR A 27 -9.68 10.42 -22.38
C THR A 27 -10.97 9.66 -22.04
N PRO A 28 -10.93 8.49 -21.37
CA PRO A 28 -12.15 7.78 -20.95
C PRO A 28 -13.10 8.59 -20.06
N LEU A 29 -12.60 9.58 -19.32
CA LEU A 29 -13.43 10.43 -18.45
C LEU A 29 -14.26 11.46 -19.22
N GLN A 30 -13.82 11.87 -20.41
CA GLN A 30 -14.45 12.96 -21.18
C GLN A 30 -15.91 12.65 -21.54
N GLN A 31 -16.23 11.38 -21.82
CA GLN A 31 -17.59 10.96 -22.13
C GLN A 31 -18.55 11.03 -20.93
N TYR A 32 -18.01 11.13 -19.71
CA TYR A 32 -18.74 11.19 -18.44
C TYR A 32 -18.68 12.57 -17.79
N GLN A 33 -18.08 13.54 -18.47
CA GLN A 33 -18.00 14.91 -18.02
C GLN A 33 -19.33 15.63 -18.23
N SER A 34 -19.76 16.44 -17.26
CA SER A 34 -20.98 17.24 -17.35
C SER A 34 -20.91 18.30 -18.47
N PRO A 35 -22.06 18.80 -18.97
CA PRO A 35 -22.09 19.73 -20.10
C PRO A 35 -21.18 20.96 -19.99
N ASN A 36 -20.98 21.50 -18.79
CA ASN A 36 -20.10 22.64 -18.53
C ASN A 36 -18.75 22.28 -17.91
N GLY A 37 -18.46 20.99 -17.73
CA GLY A 37 -17.13 20.49 -17.39
C GLY A 37 -16.88 20.26 -15.91
N ALA A 38 -17.77 20.65 -15.00
CA ALA A 38 -17.47 20.70 -13.56
C ALA A 38 -17.63 19.37 -12.81
N ARG A 39 -18.26 18.35 -13.40
CA ARG A 39 -18.58 17.09 -12.72
C ARG A 39 -18.23 15.90 -13.60
N ILE A 40 -17.84 14.79 -12.97
CA ILE A 40 -17.63 13.51 -13.64
C ILE A 40 -18.39 12.40 -12.93
N ARG A 41 -19.27 11.74 -13.67
CA ARG A 41 -20.09 10.63 -13.16
C ARG A 41 -19.82 9.35 -13.94
N LEU A 42 -19.01 8.46 -13.38
CA LEU A 42 -18.78 7.16 -14.01
C LEU A 42 -20.04 6.28 -13.93
N PRO A 43 -20.36 5.48 -14.96
CA PRO A 43 -21.62 4.75 -15.07
C PRO A 43 -21.59 3.43 -14.27
N ILE A 44 -21.15 3.48 -13.00
CA ILE A 44 -21.00 2.34 -12.11
C ILE A 44 -21.90 2.54 -10.88
N SER A 45 -22.84 1.64 -10.68
CA SER A 45 -23.83 1.73 -9.60
C SER A 45 -23.30 1.20 -8.27
N THR A 46 -22.44 1.97 -7.61
CA THR A 46 -21.99 1.78 -6.21
C THR A 46 -22.15 3.09 -5.44
N ALA A 47 -22.20 3.05 -4.11
CA ALA A 47 -22.39 4.25 -3.28
C ALA A 47 -21.32 4.38 -2.21
N THR A 48 -21.06 5.62 -1.84
CA THR A 48 -20.24 6.05 -0.70
C THR A 48 -21.12 6.45 0.48
N HIS A 49 -20.52 6.66 1.64
CA HIS A 49 -21.23 7.21 2.81
C HIS A 49 -21.56 8.72 2.68
N PHE A 50 -21.04 9.40 1.64
CA PHE A 50 -21.30 10.81 1.32
C PHE A 50 -22.11 10.96 0.01
N ASP A 51 -22.59 12.16 -0.29
CA ASP A 51 -23.52 12.42 -1.40
C ASP A 51 -22.89 12.32 -2.80
N GLU A 52 -23.76 12.08 -3.78
CA GLU A 52 -23.38 11.89 -5.19
C GLU A 52 -22.70 13.13 -5.81
N THR A 53 -23.04 14.35 -5.40
CA THR A 53 -22.39 15.55 -5.94
C THR A 53 -20.93 15.64 -5.48
N ALA A 54 -20.63 15.26 -4.23
CA ALA A 54 -19.25 15.12 -3.77
C ALA A 54 -18.48 14.02 -4.52
N ALA A 55 -19.11 12.87 -4.80
CA ALA A 55 -18.51 11.83 -5.64
C ALA A 55 -18.26 12.29 -7.08
N GLN A 56 -19.09 13.18 -7.62
CA GLN A 56 -18.88 13.74 -8.94
C GLN A 56 -17.80 14.83 -8.98
N LEU A 57 -17.70 15.64 -7.92
CA LEU A 57 -16.57 16.54 -7.70
C LEU A 57 -15.28 15.73 -7.59
N GLU A 58 -15.28 14.60 -6.90
CA GLU A 58 -14.13 13.71 -6.80
C GLU A 58 -13.61 13.27 -8.19
N GLY A 59 -14.52 12.90 -9.10
CA GLY A 59 -14.17 12.57 -10.49
C GLY A 59 -13.56 13.74 -11.25
N PHE A 60 -13.99 14.96 -10.94
CA PHE A 60 -13.44 16.18 -11.51
C PHE A 60 -12.09 16.58 -10.87
N ALA A 61 -11.96 16.50 -9.56
CA ALA A 61 -10.84 17.05 -8.83
C ALA A 61 -9.61 16.16 -8.95
N ARG A 62 -9.73 14.84 -8.74
CA ARG A 62 -8.57 13.94 -8.66
C ARG A 62 -7.66 13.96 -9.90
N PRO A 63 -8.18 14.05 -11.13
CA PRO A 63 -7.35 14.22 -12.33
C PRO A 63 -6.52 15.52 -12.36
N LEU A 64 -6.90 16.55 -11.60
CA LEU A 64 -6.19 17.82 -11.55
C LEU A 64 -4.78 17.73 -10.96
N TRP A 65 -4.44 16.65 -10.23
CA TRP A 65 -3.05 16.38 -9.85
C TRP A 65 -2.12 16.29 -11.07
N ALA A 66 -2.55 15.61 -12.14
CA ALA A 66 -1.78 15.50 -13.37
C ALA A 66 -2.02 16.69 -14.30
N ILE A 67 -3.25 17.22 -14.36
CA ILE A 67 -3.58 18.35 -15.25
C ILE A 67 -2.86 19.62 -14.79
N GLY A 68 -2.88 19.92 -13.49
CA GLY A 68 -2.12 21.05 -12.93
C GLY A 68 -0.63 20.95 -13.24
N ALA A 69 -0.07 19.74 -13.15
CA ALA A 69 1.32 19.46 -13.51
C ALA A 69 1.61 19.69 -15.01
N LEU A 70 0.78 19.15 -15.90
CA LEU A 70 0.93 19.37 -17.35
C LEU A 70 0.84 20.85 -17.73
N LEU A 71 -0.07 21.60 -17.09
CA LEU A 71 -0.21 23.04 -17.33
C LEU A 71 1.01 23.81 -16.79
N ALA A 72 1.52 23.49 -15.60
CA ALA A 72 2.70 24.14 -15.04
C ALA A 72 3.95 24.01 -15.92
N SER A 73 4.07 22.89 -16.64
CA SER A 73 5.21 22.58 -17.52
C SER A 73 5.23 23.38 -18.84
N LYS A 74 4.08 23.92 -19.27
CA LYS A 74 3.90 24.46 -20.64
C LYS A 74 3.19 25.81 -20.71
N TYR A 75 2.30 26.12 -19.76
CA TYR A 75 1.44 27.29 -19.79
C TYR A 75 1.99 28.37 -18.85
N PRO A 76 1.95 29.67 -19.22
CA PRO A 76 1.25 30.28 -20.36
C PRO A 76 2.04 30.32 -21.69
N ASP A 77 3.21 29.69 -21.76
CA ASP A 77 4.09 29.78 -22.93
C ASP A 77 3.52 29.09 -24.18
N GLU A 78 2.75 28.01 -23.98
CA GLU A 78 2.01 27.29 -25.02
C GLU A 78 0.50 27.53 -24.93
N LYS A 79 -0.21 27.37 -26.06
CA LYS A 79 -1.68 27.39 -26.08
C LYS A 79 -2.25 26.25 -25.23
N LEU A 80 -3.32 26.52 -24.49
CA LEU A 80 -4.08 25.49 -23.77
C LEU A 80 -4.49 24.36 -24.72
N ASP A 81 -4.18 23.12 -24.34
CA ASP A 81 -4.61 21.94 -25.07
C ASP A 81 -6.14 21.81 -25.01
N PRO A 82 -6.85 21.65 -26.15
CA PRO A 82 -8.31 21.51 -26.16
C PRO A 82 -8.85 20.40 -25.26
N ARG A 83 -8.07 19.34 -25.04
CA ARG A 83 -8.45 18.22 -24.15
C ARG A 83 -8.52 18.63 -22.67
N LEU A 84 -7.91 19.76 -22.31
CA LEU A 84 -7.86 20.29 -20.95
C LEU A 84 -8.86 21.46 -20.72
N GLU A 85 -9.45 22.01 -21.77
CA GLU A 85 -10.37 23.16 -21.69
C GLU A 85 -11.57 22.90 -20.77
N GLY A 86 -12.17 21.70 -20.85
CA GLY A 86 -13.28 21.30 -19.98
C GLY A 86 -12.94 21.33 -18.49
N TRP A 87 -11.70 21.06 -18.12
CA TRP A 87 -11.25 21.08 -16.72
C TRP A 87 -10.99 22.52 -16.24
N VAL A 88 -10.38 23.35 -17.07
CA VAL A 88 -10.14 24.76 -16.76
C VAL A 88 -11.46 25.52 -16.63
N LYS A 89 -12.40 25.33 -17.57
CA LYS A 89 -13.75 25.88 -17.51
C LYS A 89 -14.53 25.31 -16.31
N GLY A 90 -14.49 23.99 -16.16
CA GLY A 90 -15.24 23.26 -15.15
C GLY A 90 -14.92 23.69 -13.72
N MET A 91 -13.67 24.09 -13.43
CA MET A 91 -13.31 24.58 -12.10
C MET A 91 -14.07 25.86 -11.73
N GLY A 92 -14.20 26.81 -12.66
CA GLY A 92 -14.99 28.02 -12.43
C GLY A 92 -16.47 27.71 -12.25
N VAL A 93 -17.02 26.85 -13.11
CA VAL A 93 -18.42 26.43 -13.07
C VAL A 93 -18.75 25.68 -11.76
N GLY A 94 -17.89 24.77 -11.32
CA GLY A 94 -18.11 24.02 -10.08
C GLY A 94 -18.11 24.88 -8.82
N CYS A 95 -17.42 26.02 -8.87
CA CYS A 95 -17.34 27.01 -7.80
C CYS A 95 -18.44 28.10 -7.89
N ASP A 96 -19.25 28.13 -8.95
CA ASP A 96 -20.25 29.20 -9.16
C ASP A 96 -21.56 28.89 -8.39
N PRO A 97 -21.92 29.66 -7.35
CA PRO A 97 -23.09 29.39 -6.52
C PRO A 97 -24.41 29.91 -7.12
N ALA A 98 -24.42 30.38 -8.37
CA ALA A 98 -25.62 30.89 -9.02
C ALA A 98 -26.77 29.86 -8.98
N PRO A 99 -28.01 30.24 -8.60
CA PRO A 99 -29.13 29.30 -8.44
C PRO A 99 -29.46 28.47 -9.68
N GLU A 100 -29.19 28.99 -10.87
CA GLU A 100 -29.37 28.34 -12.16
C GLU A 100 -28.25 27.34 -12.51
N ASN A 101 -27.15 27.34 -11.76
CA ASN A 101 -26.02 26.45 -12.02
C ASN A 101 -26.24 25.07 -11.40
N GLU A 102 -26.78 24.15 -12.20
CA GLU A 102 -26.99 22.76 -11.81
C GLU A 102 -25.68 21.99 -11.53
N GLU A 103 -24.54 22.53 -11.96
CA GLU A 103 -23.22 21.91 -11.81
C GLU A 103 -22.44 22.41 -10.57
N TYR A 104 -22.98 23.37 -9.80
CA TYR A 104 -22.38 23.84 -8.56
C TYR A 104 -22.09 22.70 -7.60
N TRP A 105 -20.89 22.62 -7.04
CA TRP A 105 -20.56 21.49 -6.15
C TRP A 105 -21.31 21.54 -4.82
N GLY A 106 -21.87 22.69 -4.43
CA GLY A 106 -22.46 22.89 -3.11
C GLY A 106 -21.45 23.46 -2.12
N ASP A 107 -21.94 24.17 -1.12
CA ASP A 107 -21.09 24.76 -0.07
C ASP A 107 -20.48 23.67 0.81
N VAL A 108 -19.20 23.85 1.15
CA VAL A 108 -18.50 22.97 2.09
C VAL A 108 -19.17 23.02 3.47
N GLN A 109 -19.56 21.86 3.99
CA GLN A 109 -20.11 21.70 5.35
C GLN A 109 -19.09 21.12 6.33
N ASP A 110 -19.42 21.09 7.63
CA ASP A 110 -18.57 20.45 8.64
C ASP A 110 -18.37 18.96 8.33
N MET A 111 -17.11 18.50 8.38
CA MET A 111 -16.73 17.09 8.10
C MET A 111 -17.22 16.56 6.73
N ASP A 112 -17.24 17.42 5.71
CA ASP A 112 -17.75 17.14 4.37
C ASP A 112 -16.66 16.59 3.43
N GLN A 113 -16.99 15.59 2.60
CA GLN A 113 -16.09 15.04 1.58
C GLN A 113 -15.55 16.11 0.63
N ARG A 114 -16.31 17.19 0.36
CA ARG A 114 -15.83 18.31 -0.47
C ARG A 114 -14.54 18.94 0.07
N MET A 115 -14.31 18.90 1.39
CA MET A 115 -13.07 19.37 2.00
C MET A 115 -11.84 18.62 1.49
N VAL A 116 -11.99 17.32 1.21
CA VAL A 116 -10.92 16.48 0.64
C VAL A 116 -10.51 17.01 -0.71
N GLU A 117 -11.50 17.32 -1.54
CA GLU A 117 -11.28 17.68 -2.93
C GLU A 117 -10.70 19.10 -3.09
N VAL A 118 -10.89 19.97 -2.09
CA VAL A 118 -10.29 21.32 -2.04
C VAL A 118 -8.76 21.29 -2.07
N GLU A 119 -8.10 20.28 -1.49
CA GLU A 119 -6.64 20.15 -1.58
C GLU A 119 -6.18 20.08 -3.04
N ILE A 120 -6.90 19.33 -3.87
CA ILE A 120 -6.53 19.12 -5.26
C ILE A 120 -6.81 20.37 -6.09
N LEU A 121 -7.92 21.06 -5.83
CA LEU A 121 -8.20 22.37 -6.43
C LEU A 121 -7.07 23.36 -6.07
N ALA A 122 -6.67 23.40 -4.80
CA ALA A 122 -5.59 24.24 -4.32
C ALA A 122 -4.26 23.93 -5.01
N TYR A 123 -3.89 22.65 -5.14
CA TYR A 123 -2.70 22.25 -5.88
C TYR A 123 -2.75 22.73 -7.34
N ALA A 124 -3.87 22.54 -8.04
CA ALA A 124 -3.99 22.93 -9.43
C ALA A 124 -3.84 24.46 -9.61
N LEU A 125 -4.39 25.24 -8.66
CA LEU A 125 -4.25 26.70 -8.60
C LEU A 125 -2.82 27.14 -8.27
N LEU A 126 -2.10 26.41 -7.41
CA LEU A 126 -0.69 26.67 -7.11
C LEU A 126 0.22 26.33 -8.29
N ALA A 127 -0.07 25.24 -8.99
CA ALA A 127 0.72 24.76 -10.12
C ALA A 127 0.54 25.62 -11.37
N ALA A 128 -0.69 26.01 -11.70
CA ALA A 128 -1.01 26.72 -12.94
C ALA A 128 -2.04 27.85 -12.74
N PRO A 129 -1.75 28.87 -11.90
CA PRO A 129 -2.72 29.91 -11.51
C PRO A 129 -3.31 30.64 -12.73
N THR A 130 -2.48 30.99 -13.71
CA THR A 130 -2.91 31.74 -14.89
C THR A 130 -3.89 30.94 -15.78
N ALA A 131 -3.81 29.61 -15.79
CA ALA A 131 -4.73 28.78 -16.59
C ALA A 131 -6.14 28.82 -15.96
N PHE A 132 -6.21 28.60 -14.65
CA PHE A 132 -7.48 28.48 -13.93
C PHE A 132 -8.13 29.82 -13.55
N LEU A 133 -7.33 30.86 -13.24
CA LEU A 133 -7.82 32.17 -12.79
C LEU A 133 -7.74 33.27 -13.85
N GLY A 134 -7.16 32.98 -15.01
CA GLY A 134 -6.82 34.00 -16.01
C GLY A 134 -5.59 34.82 -15.62
N LYS A 135 -5.21 35.77 -16.49
CA LYS A 135 -4.07 36.66 -16.23
C LYS A 135 -4.38 37.56 -15.02
N GLU A 136 -3.38 37.77 -14.18
CA GLU A 136 -3.48 38.72 -13.08
C GLU A 136 -3.82 40.12 -13.63
N GLY A 137 -4.77 40.81 -13.01
CA GLY A 137 -5.26 42.11 -13.48
C GLY A 137 -6.14 42.06 -14.74
N SER A 138 -6.54 40.87 -15.22
CA SER A 138 -7.50 40.75 -16.34
C SER A 138 -8.78 41.55 -16.06
N GLN A 139 -9.21 42.34 -17.05
CA GLN A 139 -10.45 43.11 -17.01
C GLN A 139 -11.60 42.38 -17.73
N ASP A 140 -11.37 41.14 -18.20
CA ASP A 140 -12.41 40.30 -18.76
C ASP A 140 -13.42 39.96 -17.66
N PRO A 141 -14.71 40.33 -17.81
CA PRO A 141 -15.74 40.03 -16.80
C PRO A 141 -15.83 38.55 -16.45
N SER A 142 -15.54 37.65 -17.41
CA SER A 142 -15.56 36.21 -17.17
C SER A 142 -14.40 35.76 -16.28
N ASP A 143 -13.21 36.34 -16.44
CA ASP A 143 -12.05 36.10 -15.57
C ASP A 143 -12.28 36.63 -14.16
N ILE A 144 -12.85 37.84 -14.06
CA ILE A 144 -13.19 38.46 -12.77
C ILE A 144 -14.18 37.59 -12.00
N LYS A 145 -15.27 37.17 -12.66
CA LYS A 145 -16.28 36.29 -12.05
C LYS A 145 -15.67 34.95 -11.62
N ARG A 146 -14.97 34.27 -12.53
CA ARG A 146 -14.33 32.97 -12.27
C ARG A 146 -13.36 33.04 -11.08
N ARG A 147 -12.52 34.07 -11.02
CA ARG A 147 -11.59 34.28 -9.90
C ARG A 147 -12.33 34.51 -8.59
N GLY A 148 -13.39 35.34 -8.60
CA GLY A 148 -14.23 35.58 -7.44
C GLY A 148 -14.87 34.30 -6.91
N ASP A 149 -15.48 33.51 -7.81
CA ASP A 149 -16.17 32.27 -7.46
C ASP A 149 -15.20 31.22 -6.89
N ILE A 150 -14.04 31.01 -7.52
CA ILE A 150 -13.01 30.08 -7.04
C ILE A 150 -12.46 30.53 -5.68
N THR A 151 -12.16 31.83 -5.53
CA THR A 151 -11.64 32.39 -4.26
C THR A 151 -12.64 32.18 -3.13
N ARG A 152 -13.92 32.51 -3.37
CA ARG A 152 -15.01 32.31 -2.41
C ARG A 152 -15.15 30.83 -2.03
N TYR A 153 -15.13 29.94 -3.02
CA TYR A 153 -15.26 28.50 -2.78
C TYR A 153 -14.13 27.97 -1.91
N LEU A 154 -12.87 28.30 -2.22
CA LEU A 154 -11.72 27.92 -1.39
C LEU A 154 -11.80 28.53 0.01
N GLN A 155 -12.21 29.80 0.14
CA GLN A 155 -12.37 30.45 1.46
C GLN A 155 -13.41 29.75 2.35
N SER A 156 -14.39 29.07 1.76
CA SER A 156 -15.49 28.43 2.50
C SER A 156 -15.05 27.32 3.48
N VAL A 157 -13.82 26.80 3.34
CA VAL A 157 -13.26 25.82 4.30
C VAL A 157 -12.85 26.46 5.63
N ASN A 158 -12.64 27.77 5.66
CA ASN A 158 -12.27 28.48 6.88
C ASN A 158 -13.48 28.60 7.81
N GLY A 159 -13.27 28.35 9.11
CA GLY A 159 -14.34 28.32 10.11
C GLY A 159 -15.11 26.99 10.17
N LYS A 160 -14.82 26.02 9.31
CA LYS A 160 -15.45 24.69 9.32
C LYS A 160 -14.72 23.71 10.24
N ILE A 161 -15.46 22.73 10.74
CA ILE A 161 -14.91 21.63 11.55
C ILE A 161 -14.32 20.57 10.63
N PHE A 162 -13.04 20.27 10.83
CA PHE A 162 -12.32 19.20 10.14
C PHE A 162 -12.07 18.04 11.11
N PRO A 163 -12.09 16.78 10.63
CA PRO A 163 -11.48 15.68 11.36
C PRO A 163 -10.03 16.01 11.72
N GLN A 164 -9.60 15.70 12.95
CA GLN A 164 -8.21 15.89 13.39
C GLN A 164 -7.30 14.78 12.86
N THR A 165 -7.17 14.77 11.53
CA THR A 165 -6.41 13.81 10.73
C THR A 165 -5.65 14.59 9.64
N ASN A 166 -5.13 13.90 8.64
CA ASN A 166 -4.60 14.48 7.42
C ASN A 166 -5.52 15.52 6.76
N TRP A 167 -6.82 15.53 7.07
CA TRP A 167 -7.76 16.50 6.53
C TRP A 167 -7.37 17.96 6.79
N LEU A 168 -6.64 18.23 7.87
CA LEU A 168 -6.12 19.58 8.15
C LEU A 168 -5.15 20.07 7.07
N TRP A 169 -4.47 19.17 6.35
CA TRP A 169 -3.67 19.55 5.17
C TRP A 169 -4.51 20.18 4.08
N PHE A 170 -5.76 19.77 3.91
CA PHE A 170 -6.60 20.28 2.84
C PHE A 170 -6.91 21.76 3.05
N ARG A 171 -7.17 22.17 4.30
CA ARG A 171 -7.33 23.60 4.65
C ARG A 171 -6.00 24.36 4.58
N VAL A 172 -4.89 23.78 5.03
CA VAL A 172 -3.56 24.40 4.90
C VAL A 172 -3.23 24.69 3.43
N MET A 173 -3.45 23.73 2.54
CA MET A 173 -3.20 23.89 1.11
C MET A 173 -4.19 24.86 0.45
N ALA A 174 -5.47 24.84 0.84
CA ALA A 174 -6.46 25.82 0.40
C ALA A 174 -6.03 27.24 0.72
N ASN A 175 -5.61 27.48 1.97
CA ASN A 175 -5.16 28.78 2.43
C ASN A 175 -3.85 29.20 1.76
N LEU A 176 -2.93 28.27 1.52
CA LEU A 176 -1.73 28.55 0.72
C LEU A 176 -2.07 28.99 -0.71
N ALA A 177 -3.02 28.32 -1.38
CA ALA A 177 -3.47 28.71 -2.72
C ALA A 177 -4.22 30.07 -2.72
N LEU A 178 -5.02 30.35 -1.69
CA LEU A 178 -5.68 31.65 -1.55
C LEU A 178 -4.66 32.80 -1.47
N VAL A 179 -3.55 32.59 -0.76
CA VAL A 179 -2.47 33.58 -0.64
C VAL A 179 -1.68 33.70 -1.94
N LYS A 180 -1.18 32.57 -2.46
CA LYS A 180 -0.24 32.56 -3.59
C LYS A 180 -0.89 32.80 -4.96
N SER A 181 -2.14 32.40 -5.14
CA SER A 181 -2.82 32.40 -6.44
C SER A 181 -4.01 33.35 -6.50
N CYS A 182 -4.74 33.54 -5.40
CA CYS A 182 -5.94 34.38 -5.35
C CYS A 182 -5.72 35.79 -4.81
N GLY A 183 -4.55 36.09 -4.22
CA GLY A 183 -4.20 37.41 -3.72
C GLY A 183 -4.80 37.77 -2.36
N VAL A 184 -5.22 36.78 -1.56
CA VAL A 184 -5.64 36.99 -0.17
C VAL A 184 -4.41 37.31 0.69
N PRO A 185 -4.40 38.36 1.53
CA PRO A 185 -3.27 38.67 2.39
C PRO A 185 -2.89 37.50 3.31
N TYR A 186 -1.60 37.20 3.42
CA TYR A 186 -1.11 36.05 4.20
C TYR A 186 -1.49 36.17 5.68
N GLU A 187 -1.43 37.39 6.23
CA GLU A 187 -1.72 37.72 7.62
C GLU A 187 -3.15 37.34 8.03
N GLU A 188 -4.11 37.38 7.09
CA GLU A 188 -5.51 36.99 7.34
C GLU A 188 -5.66 35.48 7.56
N LEU A 189 -4.80 34.66 6.94
CA LEU A 189 -4.91 33.20 6.95
C LEU A 189 -3.85 32.50 7.80
N LYS A 190 -2.74 33.19 8.10
CA LYS A 190 -1.59 32.65 8.83
C LYS A 190 -2.00 32.01 10.15
N GLY A 191 -2.83 32.67 10.95
CA GLY A 191 -3.27 32.15 12.25
C GLY A 191 -4.02 30.81 12.14
N SER A 192 -4.88 30.65 11.12
CA SER A 192 -5.57 29.39 10.87
C SER A 192 -4.62 28.30 10.36
N MET A 193 -3.68 28.65 9.48
CA MET A 193 -2.68 27.70 8.97
C MET A 193 -1.77 27.21 10.11
N ASP A 194 -1.29 28.11 10.96
CA ASP A 194 -0.42 27.78 12.10
C ASP A 194 -1.14 26.87 13.11
N ALA A 195 -2.44 27.08 13.36
CA ALA A 195 -3.23 26.24 14.25
C ALA A 195 -3.33 24.80 13.73
N ASP A 196 -3.58 24.62 12.43
CA ASP A 196 -3.65 23.31 11.80
C ASP A 196 -2.29 22.62 11.73
N LEU A 197 -1.26 23.36 11.31
CA LEU A 197 0.12 22.87 11.24
C LEU A 197 0.61 22.41 12.61
N LYS A 198 0.23 23.11 13.69
CA LYS A 198 0.55 22.70 15.06
C LYS A 198 -0.08 21.37 15.45
N VAL A 199 -1.31 21.08 15.01
CA VAL A 199 -1.94 19.77 15.23
C VAL A 199 -1.24 18.70 14.40
N LEU A 200 -0.98 19.00 13.12
CA LEU A 200 -0.29 18.11 12.18
C LEU A 200 1.13 17.75 12.64
N ASP A 201 1.84 18.65 13.33
CA ASP A 201 3.14 18.34 13.94
C ASP A 201 3.06 17.22 14.98
N GLY A 202 1.93 17.11 15.69
CA GLY A 202 1.68 16.04 16.66
C GLY A 202 1.52 14.65 16.03
N PHE A 203 1.43 14.57 14.70
CA PHE A 203 1.35 13.31 13.96
C PHE A 203 2.72 12.75 13.57
N TYR A 204 3.78 13.55 13.73
CA TYR A 204 5.14 13.12 13.46
C TYR A 204 5.64 12.16 14.56
N VAL A 205 6.10 10.97 14.14
CA VAL A 205 6.54 9.91 15.06
C VAL A 205 8.07 9.78 15.10
N GLY A 206 8.77 10.35 14.12
CA GLY A 206 10.23 10.36 14.02
C GLY A 206 10.77 9.62 12.79
N GLY A 207 12.00 9.95 12.37
CA GLY A 207 12.67 9.35 11.20
C GLY A 207 11.89 9.59 9.90
N GLY A 208 11.31 10.77 9.74
CA GLY A 208 10.41 11.07 8.62
C GLY A 208 9.01 10.43 8.69
N TRP A 209 8.76 9.45 9.57
CA TRP A 209 7.46 8.79 9.64
C TRP A 209 6.40 9.63 10.36
N ALA A 210 5.18 9.61 9.80
CA ALA A 210 4.00 10.21 10.39
C ALA A 210 2.82 9.23 10.36
N SER A 211 1.98 9.30 11.39
CA SER A 211 0.71 8.59 11.43
C SER A 211 -0.44 9.51 11.05
N ASP A 212 -1.50 8.97 10.47
CA ASP A 212 -2.71 9.75 10.23
C ASP A 212 -3.52 9.87 11.52
N GLY A 213 -3.30 10.96 12.28
CA GLY A 213 -3.76 11.14 13.65
C GLY A 213 -2.68 10.81 14.70
N SER A 214 -2.98 11.02 15.98
CA SER A 214 -2.02 10.79 17.07
C SER A 214 -1.66 9.31 17.22
N TRP A 215 -0.36 9.02 17.23
CA TRP A 215 0.17 7.67 17.48
C TRP A 215 0.03 7.27 18.96
N ASN A 216 -0.83 6.30 19.26
CA ASN A 216 -1.07 5.85 20.64
C ASN A 216 -1.64 4.41 20.68
N GLU A 217 -2.16 3.97 21.84
CA GLU A 217 -2.80 2.66 22.02
C GLU A 217 -4.21 2.57 21.41
N LYS A 218 -4.72 3.65 20.82
CA LYS A 218 -6.00 3.68 20.09
C LYS A 218 -5.83 3.67 18.57
N GLY A 219 -4.65 3.98 18.02
CA GLY A 219 -4.34 3.82 16.59
C GLY A 219 -2.83 3.83 16.31
N ARG A 220 -2.37 2.89 15.49
CA ARG A 220 -0.96 2.77 15.05
C ARG A 220 -0.93 2.37 13.59
N GLN A 221 -0.93 3.36 12.71
CA GLN A 221 -0.89 3.14 11.26
C GLN A 221 0.19 4.00 10.62
N MET A 222 1.09 3.33 9.92
CA MET A 222 2.10 3.92 9.06
C MET A 222 2.05 3.14 7.74
N ASP A 223 1.24 3.64 6.82
CA ASP A 223 0.98 3.01 5.53
C ASP A 223 1.27 3.99 4.38
N TYR A 224 1.00 3.57 3.15
CA TYR A 224 1.19 4.44 1.99
C TYR A 224 0.27 5.67 2.00
N TYR A 225 -0.84 5.64 2.74
CA TYR A 225 -1.70 6.81 2.84
C TYR A 225 -0.95 7.94 3.51
N SER A 226 -0.46 7.75 4.74
CA SER A 226 0.32 8.79 5.41
C SER A 226 1.69 9.01 4.75
N GLY A 227 2.36 7.94 4.34
CA GLY A 227 3.73 7.97 3.84
C GLY A 227 3.91 8.40 2.38
N SER A 228 2.90 8.26 1.51
CA SER A 228 3.10 8.49 0.08
C SER A 228 2.10 9.42 -0.61
N PHE A 229 0.83 9.40 -0.22
CA PHE A 229 -0.21 10.13 -0.97
C PHE A 229 -1.20 10.94 -0.11
N ALA A 230 -0.84 11.22 1.14
CA ALA A 230 -1.45 12.24 1.98
C ALA A 230 -0.37 13.08 2.70
N ILE A 231 0.02 12.75 3.94
CA ILE A 231 0.83 13.66 4.78
C ILE A 231 2.18 14.04 4.14
N GLN A 232 3.01 13.05 3.77
CA GLN A 232 4.30 13.32 3.15
C GLN A 232 4.16 14.04 1.80
N PHE A 233 3.15 13.67 1.02
CA PHE A 233 2.84 14.31 -0.25
C PHE A 233 2.48 15.80 -0.06
N SER A 234 1.58 16.11 0.86
CA SER A 234 1.14 17.49 1.14
C SER A 234 2.27 18.33 1.74
N GLN A 235 3.14 17.74 2.58
CA GLN A 235 4.36 18.40 3.05
C GLN A 235 5.27 18.79 1.87
N LEU A 236 5.47 17.92 0.88
CA LEU A 236 6.30 18.20 -0.29
C LEU A 236 5.65 19.22 -1.25
N CYS A 237 4.32 19.18 -1.41
CA CYS A 237 3.60 20.27 -2.08
C CYS A 237 3.80 21.61 -1.36
N TYR A 238 3.71 21.63 -0.02
CA TYR A 238 3.98 22.82 0.78
C TYR A 238 5.43 23.30 0.60
N VAL A 239 6.41 22.38 0.63
CA VAL A 239 7.82 22.68 0.32
C VAL A 239 7.95 23.36 -1.04
N ARG A 240 7.25 22.90 -2.07
CA ARG A 240 7.33 23.51 -3.41
C ARG A 240 6.80 24.94 -3.44
N TYR A 241 5.66 25.21 -2.79
CA TYR A 241 4.90 26.43 -3.02
C TYR A 241 4.97 27.48 -1.89
N ALA A 242 5.55 27.13 -0.73
CA ALA A 242 5.64 28.01 0.44
C ALA A 242 7.08 28.44 0.79
N ARG A 243 8.09 28.17 -0.07
CA ARG A 243 9.52 28.48 0.21
C ARG A 243 9.77 29.92 0.62
N ASP A 244 9.06 30.86 0.00
CA ASP A 244 9.17 32.30 0.26
C ASP A 244 8.30 32.79 1.43
N LEU A 245 7.27 32.02 1.81
CA LEU A 245 6.34 32.40 2.88
C LEU A 245 6.72 31.82 4.25
N ASP A 246 7.15 30.56 4.30
CA ASP A 246 7.46 29.84 5.54
C ASP A 246 8.74 28.98 5.41
N PRO A 247 9.92 29.63 5.25
CA PRO A 247 11.17 28.93 4.99
C PRO A 247 11.61 28.00 6.13
N GLU A 248 11.27 28.32 7.38
CA GLU A 248 11.60 27.50 8.54
C GLU A 248 10.85 26.16 8.50
N ARG A 249 9.55 26.20 8.22
CA ARG A 249 8.73 24.99 8.08
C ARG A 249 9.14 24.16 6.88
N VAL A 250 9.45 24.81 5.77
CA VAL A 250 9.97 24.15 4.56
C VAL A 250 11.22 23.34 4.89
N ALA A 251 12.19 23.91 5.62
CA ALA A 251 13.39 23.19 6.02
C ALA A 251 13.08 21.94 6.88
N VAL A 252 12.10 22.03 7.78
CA VAL A 252 11.63 20.89 8.59
C VAL A 252 11.06 19.78 7.71
N PHE A 253 10.21 20.12 6.74
CA PHE A 253 9.58 19.13 5.86
C PHE A 253 10.57 18.50 4.87
N GLU A 254 11.54 19.26 4.35
CA GLU A 254 12.63 18.68 3.58
C GLU A 254 13.43 17.67 4.40
N GLN A 255 13.74 17.99 5.66
CA GLN A 255 14.47 17.07 6.53
C GLN A 255 13.66 15.80 6.81
N ARG A 256 12.36 15.91 7.08
CA ARG A 256 11.47 14.75 7.24
C ARG A 256 11.41 13.89 5.98
N ALA A 257 11.38 14.49 4.79
CA ALA A 257 11.39 13.77 3.53
C ALA A 257 12.71 13.02 3.31
N ARG A 258 13.86 13.64 3.62
CA ARG A 258 15.19 13.00 3.55
C ARG A 258 15.28 11.77 4.46
N GLU A 259 14.79 11.87 5.69
CA GLU A 259 14.77 10.76 6.65
C GLU A 259 13.83 9.64 6.20
N PHE A 260 12.62 9.98 5.77
CA PHE A 260 11.62 9.01 5.33
C PHE A 260 12.08 8.20 4.10
N ALA A 261 12.72 8.88 3.14
CA ALA A 261 13.14 8.27 1.89
C ALA A 261 14.09 7.08 2.09
N VAL A 262 14.99 7.15 3.11
CA VAL A 262 15.98 6.11 3.41
C VAL A 262 15.33 4.77 3.75
N ASP A 263 14.16 4.78 4.37
CA ASP A 263 13.36 3.59 4.66
C ASP A 263 12.43 3.23 3.50
N PHE A 264 11.76 4.24 2.92
CA PHE A 264 10.60 4.03 2.06
C PHE A 264 10.92 3.34 0.73
N TRP A 265 12.11 3.53 0.16
CA TRP A 265 12.45 2.89 -1.12
C TRP A 265 12.40 1.37 -1.06
N ARG A 266 12.61 0.79 0.13
CA ARG A 266 12.57 -0.66 0.37
C ARG A 266 11.18 -1.26 0.25
N TYR A 267 10.13 -0.46 0.13
CA TYR A 267 8.77 -0.98 -0.09
C TYR A 267 8.49 -1.35 -1.55
N PHE A 268 9.44 -1.09 -2.46
CA PHE A 268 9.35 -1.37 -3.89
C PHE A 268 10.42 -2.38 -4.28
N ASP A 269 10.04 -3.38 -5.08
CA ASP A 269 11.00 -4.31 -5.66
C ASP A 269 11.69 -3.73 -6.89
N ALA A 270 12.73 -4.44 -7.35
CA ALA A 270 13.54 -4.06 -8.50
C ALA A 270 12.74 -3.91 -9.80
N ASP A 271 11.58 -4.58 -9.92
CA ASP A 271 10.70 -4.54 -11.08
C ASP A 271 9.62 -3.43 -10.96
N GLY A 272 9.57 -2.74 -9.81
CA GLY A 272 8.69 -1.61 -9.53
C GLY A 272 7.40 -1.97 -8.80
N ALA A 273 7.18 -3.23 -8.43
CA ALA A 273 6.01 -3.61 -7.65
C ALA A 273 6.17 -3.15 -6.19
N SER A 274 5.10 -2.58 -5.63
CA SER A 274 5.05 -2.21 -4.22
C SER A 274 4.43 -3.35 -3.39
N ILE A 275 4.84 -3.48 -2.13
CA ILE A 275 4.20 -4.41 -1.19
C ILE A 275 2.83 -3.85 -0.78
N PRO A 276 1.69 -4.49 -1.10
CA PRO A 276 0.37 -3.99 -0.69
C PRO A 276 0.23 -4.07 0.83
N PHE A 277 0.01 -2.94 1.48
CA PHE A 277 -0.13 -2.83 2.94
C PHE A 277 -0.98 -1.61 3.32
N GLY A 278 -1.92 -1.78 4.25
CA GLY A 278 -2.76 -0.70 4.77
C GLY A 278 -4.01 -0.39 3.94
N ARG A 279 -4.58 0.79 4.17
CA ARG A 279 -5.85 1.26 3.55
C ARG A 279 -5.65 1.90 2.18
N SER A 280 -6.76 2.12 1.46
CA SER A 280 -6.82 2.90 0.21
C SER A 280 -5.92 2.37 -0.91
N LEU A 281 -5.70 1.06 -0.95
CA LEU A 281 -4.87 0.43 -1.99
C LEU A 281 -5.47 0.58 -3.40
N THR A 282 -6.77 0.93 -3.50
CA THR A 282 -7.46 1.21 -4.77
C THR A 282 -6.81 2.35 -5.58
N TYR A 283 -6.00 3.18 -4.92
CA TYR A 283 -5.24 4.27 -5.56
C TYR A 283 -3.96 3.80 -6.28
N ARG A 284 -3.60 2.52 -6.15
CA ARG A 284 -2.59 1.83 -6.98
C ARG A 284 -1.27 2.58 -7.07
N PHE A 285 -1.00 3.20 -8.21
CA PHE A 285 0.26 3.90 -8.46
C PHE A 285 0.46 5.13 -7.57
N ALA A 286 -0.56 5.63 -6.86
CA ALA A 286 -0.40 6.63 -5.81
C ALA A 286 0.66 6.23 -4.76
N MET A 287 0.96 4.94 -4.60
CA MET A 287 2.07 4.47 -3.77
C MET A 287 3.42 5.09 -4.17
N GLY A 288 3.62 5.48 -5.43
CA GLY A 288 4.77 6.25 -5.90
C GLY A 288 4.66 7.77 -5.74
N GLY A 289 3.59 8.29 -5.12
CA GLY A 289 3.30 9.71 -4.95
C GLY A 289 4.39 10.49 -4.23
N PHE A 290 5.01 9.91 -3.19
CA PHE A 290 6.15 10.52 -2.50
C PHE A 290 7.31 10.80 -3.46
N TRP A 291 7.68 9.82 -4.29
CA TRP A 291 8.80 9.98 -5.23
C TRP A 291 8.51 11.06 -6.28
N ALA A 292 7.24 11.20 -6.69
CA ALA A 292 6.83 12.23 -7.62
C ALA A 292 6.89 13.62 -6.97
N ALA A 293 6.36 13.73 -5.74
CA ALA A 293 6.32 14.98 -5.00
C ALA A 293 7.72 15.46 -4.59
N VAL A 294 8.63 14.55 -4.20
CA VAL A 294 10.00 14.93 -3.80
C VAL A 294 10.81 15.40 -5.00
N THR A 295 10.58 14.80 -6.16
CA THR A 295 11.13 15.22 -7.45
C THR A 295 10.60 16.61 -7.84
N MET A 296 9.28 16.82 -7.77
CA MET A 296 8.63 18.11 -8.06
C MET A 296 9.10 19.22 -7.11
N ALA A 297 9.27 18.89 -5.83
CA ALA A 297 9.72 19.83 -4.80
C ALA A 297 11.24 20.11 -4.86
N GLU A 298 11.97 19.38 -5.72
CA GLU A 298 13.42 19.50 -5.93
C GLU A 298 14.22 19.30 -4.63
N VAL A 299 13.79 18.37 -3.78
CA VAL A 299 14.48 18.06 -2.52
C VAL A 299 15.54 16.99 -2.76
N ASP A 300 16.80 17.35 -2.52
CA ASP A 300 17.90 16.40 -2.59
C ASP A 300 17.85 15.39 -1.43
N LEU A 301 18.00 14.12 -1.78
CA LEU A 301 17.95 12.98 -0.87
C LEU A 301 19.35 12.49 -0.51
N PRO A 302 19.55 11.94 0.71
CA PRO A 302 20.83 11.39 1.11
C PRO A 302 21.16 10.11 0.32
N ALA A 303 22.46 9.80 0.21
CA ALA A 303 22.91 8.52 -0.30
C ALA A 303 22.23 7.36 0.46
N PRO A 304 21.88 6.25 -0.21
CA PRO A 304 22.21 5.91 -1.60
C PRO A 304 21.19 6.42 -2.66
N LEU A 305 20.29 7.34 -2.31
CA LEU A 305 19.19 7.75 -3.18
C LEU A 305 19.58 8.91 -4.11
N SER A 306 20.30 8.58 -5.19
CA SER A 306 20.56 9.54 -6.27
C SER A 306 19.26 9.95 -6.97
N ARG A 307 19.29 11.05 -7.74
CA ARG A 307 18.16 11.45 -8.61
C ARG A 307 17.84 10.36 -9.67
N GLY A 308 18.85 9.62 -10.14
CA GLY A 308 18.66 8.49 -11.05
C GLY A 308 17.92 7.32 -10.39
N VAL A 309 18.19 7.04 -9.11
CA VAL A 309 17.47 6.02 -8.32
C VAL A 309 16.00 6.42 -8.13
N VAL A 310 15.74 7.69 -7.80
CA VAL A 310 14.37 8.22 -7.65
C VAL A 310 13.60 8.16 -8.98
N LYS A 311 14.25 8.51 -10.10
CA LYS A 311 13.68 8.33 -11.44
C LYS A 311 13.35 6.85 -11.70
N GLY A 312 14.23 5.95 -11.32
CA GLY A 312 14.02 4.50 -11.40
C GLY A 312 12.83 4.00 -10.60
N LEU A 313 12.72 4.42 -9.33
CA LEU A 313 11.57 4.10 -8.47
C LEU A 313 10.25 4.54 -9.12
N LEU A 314 10.18 5.74 -9.68
CA LEU A 314 8.99 6.26 -10.34
C LEU A 314 8.62 5.50 -11.62
N LEU A 315 9.56 5.40 -12.56
CA LEU A 315 9.24 4.91 -13.90
C LEU A 315 9.02 3.40 -13.90
N ARG A 316 9.78 2.62 -13.12
CA ARG A 316 9.50 1.18 -12.94
C ARG A 316 8.14 0.94 -12.31
N HIS A 317 7.78 1.74 -11.30
CA HIS A 317 6.48 1.62 -10.65
C HIS A 317 5.32 1.88 -11.63
N LEU A 318 5.42 2.93 -12.45
CA LEU A 318 4.42 3.20 -13.50
C LEU A 318 4.37 2.07 -14.54
N ARG A 319 5.51 1.52 -14.96
CA ARG A 319 5.56 0.37 -15.88
C ARG A 319 4.96 -0.90 -15.26
N TYR A 320 5.17 -1.16 -13.98
CA TYR A 320 4.52 -2.26 -13.27
C TYR A 320 2.99 -2.14 -13.34
N TRP A 321 2.46 -0.93 -13.13
CA TRP A 321 1.02 -0.69 -13.18
C TRP A 321 0.46 -0.69 -14.61
N SER A 322 1.21 -0.19 -15.60
CA SER A 322 0.80 -0.26 -17.01
C SER A 322 0.71 -1.70 -17.53
N SER A 323 1.47 -2.62 -16.91
CA SER A 323 1.41 -4.05 -17.21
C SER A 323 0.17 -4.77 -16.66
N LYS A 324 -0.71 -4.11 -15.89
CA LYS A 324 -1.88 -4.76 -15.26
C LYS A 324 -3.12 -4.60 -16.15
N PRO A 325 -3.56 -5.64 -16.87
CA PRO A 325 -4.63 -5.50 -17.87
C PRO A 325 -6.02 -5.30 -17.26
N ASP A 326 -6.23 -5.73 -16.01
CA ASP A 326 -7.56 -5.80 -15.40
C ASP A 326 -7.86 -4.62 -14.46
N ILE A 327 -7.05 -3.56 -14.47
CA ILE A 327 -7.30 -2.34 -13.66
C ILE A 327 -8.30 -1.37 -14.32
N PHE A 328 -8.71 -1.65 -15.56
CA PHE A 328 -9.66 -0.84 -16.33
C PHE A 328 -11.02 -1.53 -16.47
N TYR A 329 -12.09 -0.74 -16.51
CA TYR A 329 -13.38 -1.12 -17.05
C TYR A 329 -13.34 -1.16 -18.59
N ALA A 330 -14.41 -1.66 -19.21
CA ALA A 330 -14.44 -1.86 -20.67
C ALA A 330 -14.41 -0.54 -21.45
N ASP A 331 -14.82 0.56 -20.81
CA ASP A 331 -14.77 1.93 -21.33
C ASP A 331 -13.39 2.59 -21.17
N GLY A 332 -12.42 1.91 -20.55
CA GLY A 332 -11.07 2.42 -20.27
C GLY A 332 -10.91 3.18 -18.96
N THR A 333 -11.97 3.35 -18.15
CA THR A 333 -11.88 4.01 -16.84
C THR A 333 -11.32 3.07 -15.78
N LEU A 334 -10.66 3.61 -14.74
CA LEU A 334 -10.12 2.79 -13.64
C LEU A 334 -11.24 2.18 -12.78
N ASN A 335 -11.07 0.93 -12.36
CA ASN A 335 -12.04 0.25 -11.49
C ASN A 335 -11.71 0.33 -9.99
N ILE A 336 -12.69 0.03 -9.13
CA ILE A 336 -12.46 -0.14 -7.68
C ILE A 336 -11.83 -1.53 -7.46
N GLY A 337 -10.63 -1.56 -6.90
CA GLY A 337 -9.88 -2.79 -6.66
C GLY A 337 -8.38 -2.54 -6.70
N PHE A 338 -7.57 -3.60 -6.76
CA PHE A 338 -6.11 -3.49 -6.77
C PHE A 338 -5.53 -3.86 -8.14
N CYS A 339 -5.23 -5.14 -8.42
CA CYS A 339 -4.82 -5.57 -9.76
C CYS A 339 -6.00 -5.93 -10.69
N TYR A 340 -7.20 -6.05 -10.12
CA TYR A 340 -8.45 -6.31 -10.82
C TYR A 340 -9.62 -5.76 -9.97
N PRO A 341 -10.87 -5.70 -10.48
CA PRO A 341 -12.01 -5.19 -9.71
C PRO A 341 -12.27 -6.06 -8.47
N ASN A 342 -12.26 -5.46 -7.28
CA ASN A 342 -12.43 -6.20 -6.04
C ASN A 342 -13.12 -5.37 -4.96
N MET A 343 -14.42 -5.60 -4.76
CA MET A 343 -15.23 -4.91 -3.74
C MET A 343 -15.00 -5.44 -2.31
N TYR A 344 -14.37 -6.60 -2.11
CA TYR A 344 -14.09 -7.08 -0.76
C TYR A 344 -13.06 -6.21 -0.04
N MET A 345 -12.14 -5.60 -0.79
CA MET A 345 -11.11 -4.71 -0.23
C MET A 345 -11.54 -3.26 -0.10
N SER A 346 -12.62 -2.83 -0.77
CA SER A 346 -13.02 -1.42 -0.84
C SER A 346 -13.34 -0.83 0.53
N GLU A 347 -13.12 0.47 0.67
CA GLU A 347 -13.61 1.26 1.79
C GLU A 347 -14.98 1.88 1.50
N ASP A 348 -15.69 2.29 2.56
CA ASP A 348 -17.02 2.93 2.49
C ASP A 348 -17.02 4.33 1.87
N TYR A 349 -15.83 4.93 1.74
CA TYR A 349 -15.60 6.19 1.03
C TYR A 349 -15.10 5.99 -0.42
N ASN A 350 -14.97 4.76 -0.92
CA ASN A 350 -14.55 4.54 -2.31
C ASN A 350 -15.73 4.69 -3.28
N SER A 351 -15.77 5.82 -3.99
CA SER A 351 -16.66 6.01 -5.13
C SER A 351 -16.04 5.40 -6.40
N PRO A 352 -16.80 5.25 -7.50
CA PRO A 352 -16.22 4.90 -8.81
C PRO A 352 -15.09 5.82 -9.25
N GLN A 353 -15.10 7.08 -8.79
CA GLN A 353 -14.13 8.12 -9.11
C GLN A 353 -12.84 7.99 -8.29
N SER A 354 -12.89 7.27 -7.17
CA SER A 354 -11.78 7.13 -6.23
C SER A 354 -10.45 6.68 -6.78
N PRO A 355 -10.39 5.70 -7.69
CA PRO A 355 -9.14 5.25 -8.28
C PRO A 355 -8.25 6.36 -8.84
N TYR A 356 -8.82 7.47 -9.33
CA TYR A 356 -8.05 8.57 -9.94
C TYR A 356 -7.17 9.36 -8.95
N TRP A 357 -7.20 9.07 -7.65
CA TRP A 357 -6.19 9.58 -6.70
C TRP A 357 -4.76 9.17 -7.10
N CYS A 358 -4.65 8.08 -7.86
CA CYS A 358 -3.43 7.61 -8.50
C CYS A 358 -2.67 8.72 -9.26
N MET A 359 -3.39 9.73 -9.78
CA MET A 359 -2.85 10.84 -10.55
C MET A 359 -1.85 11.71 -9.79
N LYS A 360 -1.79 11.61 -8.44
CA LYS A 360 -0.71 12.19 -7.62
C LYS A 360 0.69 11.82 -8.10
N THR A 361 0.87 10.62 -8.65
CA THR A 361 2.16 10.10 -9.14
C THR A 361 2.67 10.84 -10.38
N PHE A 362 1.83 11.65 -11.02
CA PHE A 362 2.20 12.46 -12.17
C PHE A 362 2.54 13.91 -11.82
N CYS A 363 2.58 14.31 -10.53
CA CYS A 363 2.87 15.69 -10.15
C CYS A 363 4.29 16.15 -10.57
N MET A 364 5.25 15.22 -10.73
CA MET A 364 6.59 15.53 -11.26
C MET A 364 6.58 16.04 -12.71
N MET A 365 5.46 15.86 -13.44
CA MET A 365 5.28 16.42 -14.78
C MET A 365 5.18 17.95 -14.77
N ALA A 366 5.12 18.60 -13.61
CA ALA A 366 5.25 20.05 -13.48
C ALA A 366 6.65 20.55 -13.87
N LEU A 367 7.66 19.68 -13.89
CA LEU A 367 8.99 20.01 -14.38
C LEU A 367 9.00 20.05 -15.92
N PRO A 368 9.47 21.14 -16.55
CA PRO A 368 9.43 21.28 -18.01
C PRO A 368 10.29 20.23 -18.72
N PRO A 369 10.03 19.88 -19.99
CA PRO A 369 10.80 18.87 -20.73
C PRO A 369 12.31 19.14 -20.78
N SER A 370 12.72 20.40 -20.64
CA SER A 370 14.12 20.85 -20.63
C SER A 370 14.83 20.63 -19.28
N HIS A 371 14.09 20.31 -18.21
CA HIS A 371 14.61 20.11 -16.87
C HIS A 371 15.58 18.92 -16.79
N ASP A 372 16.62 19.03 -15.95
CA ASP A 372 17.70 18.02 -15.90
C ASP A 372 17.23 16.64 -15.44
N PHE A 373 16.16 16.56 -14.65
CA PHE A 373 15.51 15.29 -14.30
C PHE A 373 15.22 14.40 -15.54
N TRP A 374 14.81 15.02 -16.65
CA TRP A 374 14.48 14.29 -17.88
C TRP A 374 15.73 13.79 -18.62
N LYS A 375 16.89 14.39 -18.37
CA LYS A 375 18.18 14.04 -18.98
C LYS A 375 18.97 13.00 -18.19
N ILE A 376 18.70 12.86 -16.89
CA ILE A 376 19.35 11.88 -16.01
C ILE A 376 18.99 10.45 -16.42
N GLU A 377 19.95 9.54 -16.38
CA GLU A 377 19.72 8.12 -16.63
C GLU A 377 18.96 7.45 -15.47
N GLU A 378 18.14 6.45 -15.79
CA GLU A 378 17.47 5.65 -14.78
C GLU A 378 18.49 4.73 -14.08
N GLU A 379 18.57 4.78 -12.75
CA GLU A 379 19.43 3.88 -11.97
C GLU A 379 18.62 2.75 -11.30
N PRO A 380 19.23 1.58 -11.05
CA PRO A 380 18.58 0.50 -10.31
C PRO A 380 18.29 0.90 -8.85
N LEU A 381 17.58 0.06 -8.11
CA LEU A 381 17.48 0.23 -6.66
C LEU A 381 18.88 0.16 -6.02
N PRO A 382 19.08 0.83 -4.86
CA PRO A 382 20.30 0.69 -4.10
C PRO A 382 20.58 -0.80 -3.85
N ALA A 383 21.74 -1.28 -4.32
CA ALA A 383 22.10 -2.68 -4.18
C ALA A 383 22.67 -2.97 -2.79
N SER A 384 22.38 -4.16 -2.25
CA SER A 384 23.29 -4.81 -1.31
C SER A 384 24.67 -4.96 -1.97
N SER A 385 25.74 -4.78 -1.19
CA SER A 385 27.13 -4.92 -1.64
C SER A 385 27.47 -6.30 -2.25
N GLU A 386 26.60 -7.29 -2.08
CA GLU A 386 26.71 -8.63 -2.65
C GLU A 386 25.63 -8.82 -3.72
N LYS A 387 26.02 -9.01 -5.00
CA LYS A 387 25.08 -9.38 -6.08
C LYS A 387 24.35 -10.68 -5.69
N GLY A 388 23.02 -10.61 -5.50
CA GLY A 388 22.19 -11.74 -5.09
C GLY A 388 22.22 -12.08 -3.59
N GLY A 389 22.70 -11.15 -2.75
CA GLY A 389 22.67 -11.30 -1.30
C GLY A 389 21.31 -10.93 -0.70
N LEU A 390 20.89 -11.66 0.33
CA LEU A 390 19.71 -11.36 1.15
C LEU A 390 19.87 -9.98 1.83
N GLU A 391 18.93 -9.08 1.61
CA GLU A 391 18.76 -7.83 2.36
C GLU A 391 17.64 -7.99 3.41
N VAL A 392 17.97 -7.68 4.66
CA VAL A 392 17.01 -7.65 5.78
C VAL A 392 17.17 -6.31 6.50
N ALA A 393 16.13 -5.48 6.47
CA ALA A 393 16.13 -4.15 7.09
C ALA A 393 15.05 -4.04 8.16
N LEU A 394 15.45 -3.81 9.42
CA LEU A 394 14.53 -3.50 10.51
C LEU A 394 14.15 -2.01 10.44
N LEU A 395 12.87 -1.73 10.24
CA LEU A 395 12.31 -0.39 10.27
C LEU A 395 11.61 -0.16 11.60
N GLU A 396 12.27 0.59 12.50
CA GLU A 396 11.84 0.74 13.89
C GLU A 396 10.46 1.42 14.03
N ARG A 397 10.23 2.48 13.26
CA ARG A 397 9.02 3.30 13.37
C ARG A 397 7.76 2.55 12.93
N PRO A 398 7.70 1.98 11.70
CA PRO A 398 6.55 1.18 11.28
C PRO A 398 6.53 -0.23 11.89
N ARG A 399 7.57 -0.63 12.63
CA ARG A 399 7.72 -1.98 13.21
C ARG A 399 7.65 -3.08 12.16
N HIS A 400 8.38 -2.88 11.07
CA HIS A 400 8.48 -3.80 9.97
C HIS A 400 9.89 -4.36 9.85
N ILE A 401 10.01 -5.57 9.32
CA ILE A 401 11.27 -6.06 8.77
C ILE A 401 11.06 -6.23 7.27
N LEU A 402 11.76 -5.42 6.47
CA LEU A 402 11.76 -5.50 5.01
C LEU A 402 12.78 -6.54 4.57
N VAL A 403 12.38 -7.34 3.59
CA VAL A 403 13.17 -8.47 3.11
C VAL A 403 13.19 -8.46 1.58
N ASP A 404 14.39 -8.49 1.01
CA ASP A 404 14.62 -8.81 -0.40
C ASP A 404 15.65 -9.93 -0.47
N SER A 405 15.23 -11.12 -0.89
CA SER A 405 16.13 -12.26 -1.10
C SER A 405 16.68 -12.37 -2.51
N GLY A 406 16.29 -11.47 -3.42
CA GLY A 406 16.45 -11.61 -4.88
C GLY A 406 15.43 -12.56 -5.52
N ASN A 407 14.91 -13.53 -4.77
CA ASN A 407 13.85 -14.45 -5.20
C ASN A 407 12.46 -14.00 -4.75
N HIS A 408 12.38 -13.27 -3.64
CA HIS A 408 11.13 -12.81 -3.06
C HIS A 408 11.32 -11.52 -2.27
N HIS A 409 10.43 -10.56 -2.50
CA HIS A 409 10.38 -9.28 -1.83
C HIS A 409 9.11 -9.14 -1.00
N PHE A 410 9.26 -8.92 0.31
CA PHE A 410 8.16 -8.88 1.26
C PHE A 410 8.53 -8.11 2.53
N LEU A 411 7.55 -7.86 3.38
CA LEU A 411 7.75 -7.35 4.73
C LEU A 411 7.11 -8.26 5.76
N LEU A 412 7.74 -8.38 6.93
CA LEU A 412 7.14 -8.89 8.15
C LEU A 412 6.56 -7.72 8.95
N SER A 413 5.34 -7.86 9.47
CA SER A 413 4.64 -6.77 10.16
C SER A 413 4.13 -7.17 11.54
N SER A 414 4.30 -6.25 12.51
CA SER A 414 3.80 -6.42 13.85
C SER A 414 3.43 -5.08 14.51
N GLY A 415 2.27 -5.04 15.17
CA GLY A 415 1.83 -3.89 15.97
C GLY A 415 1.14 -2.75 15.22
N GLN A 416 0.90 -2.91 13.91
CA GLN A 416 0.08 -2.02 13.09
C GLN A 416 -1.41 -2.35 13.28
N TYR A 417 -2.26 -1.33 13.43
CA TYR A 417 -3.71 -1.47 13.38
C TYR A 417 -4.41 -0.11 13.18
N CYS A 418 -5.56 -0.17 12.52
CA CYS A 418 -6.46 0.96 12.34
C CYS A 418 -7.36 1.14 13.57
N GLY A 419 -7.44 2.38 14.05
CA GLY A 419 -8.17 2.74 15.29
C GLY A 419 -9.69 2.85 15.15
N TRP A 420 -10.19 3.02 13.92
CA TRP A 420 -11.61 3.13 13.61
C TRP A 420 -12.10 1.95 12.76
N PRO A 421 -13.43 1.76 12.63
CA PRO A 421 -13.99 0.68 11.83
C PRO A 421 -13.63 0.83 10.35
N LEU A 422 -12.71 -0.01 9.87
CA LEU A 422 -12.31 -0.09 8.46
C LEU A 422 -12.56 -1.51 7.95
N LYS A 423 -13.12 -1.65 6.75
CA LYS A 423 -13.36 -2.97 6.15
C LYS A 423 -12.05 -3.75 6.02
N ALA A 424 -12.08 -5.01 6.46
CA ALA A 424 -10.95 -5.94 6.42
C ALA A 424 -9.68 -5.41 7.14
N THR A 425 -9.86 -4.72 8.28
CA THR A 425 -8.75 -4.13 9.05
C THR A 425 -7.67 -5.15 9.41
N GLU A 426 -8.08 -6.35 9.83
CA GLU A 426 -7.19 -7.44 10.20
C GLU A 426 -6.28 -7.84 9.03
N ALA A 427 -6.86 -7.95 7.83
CA ALA A 427 -6.09 -8.28 6.63
C ALA A 427 -5.14 -7.14 6.23
N LYS A 428 -5.60 -5.88 6.33
CA LYS A 428 -4.84 -4.70 5.88
C LYS A 428 -3.65 -4.34 6.79
N TYR A 429 -3.72 -4.65 8.09
CA TYR A 429 -2.71 -4.21 9.05
C TYR A 429 -2.13 -5.32 9.96
N ALA A 430 -2.81 -6.46 10.13
CA ALA A 430 -2.47 -7.40 11.19
C ALA A 430 -1.95 -8.77 10.71
N LYS A 431 -1.77 -8.98 9.40
CA LYS A 431 -1.06 -10.17 8.90
C LYS A 431 0.42 -10.14 9.32
N PHE A 432 1.03 -11.31 9.38
CA PHE A 432 2.43 -11.47 9.75
C PHE A 432 3.38 -11.12 8.63
N ALA A 433 2.95 -11.25 7.37
CA ALA A 433 3.75 -10.90 6.20
C ALA A 433 2.89 -10.34 5.06
N TYR A 434 3.48 -9.46 4.26
CA TYR A 434 2.90 -8.87 3.05
C TYR A 434 3.92 -8.92 1.91
N SER A 435 3.52 -9.31 0.71
CA SER A 435 4.41 -9.64 -0.42
C SER A 435 4.09 -8.81 -1.66
N SER A 436 5.11 -8.32 -2.38
CA SER A 436 4.91 -7.63 -3.66
C SER A 436 4.49 -8.58 -4.80
N THR A 437 4.75 -9.88 -4.67
CA THR A 437 4.36 -10.93 -5.63
C THR A 437 3.05 -11.63 -5.24
N PHE A 438 2.87 -11.87 -3.94
CA PHE A 438 1.79 -12.67 -3.36
C PHE A 438 0.92 -11.78 -2.49
N GLY A 439 0.30 -10.75 -3.11
CA GLY A 439 -0.51 -9.76 -2.41
C GLY A 439 -1.53 -10.42 -1.46
N PHE A 440 -1.89 -9.76 -0.38
CA PHE A 440 -2.67 -10.40 0.68
C PHE A 440 -4.14 -10.66 0.29
N SER A 441 -4.81 -11.57 1.01
CA SER A 441 -6.26 -11.78 0.89
C SER A 441 -7.08 -11.05 1.95
N VAL A 442 -8.26 -10.60 1.55
CA VAL A 442 -9.31 -9.99 2.39
C VAL A 442 -10.49 -10.96 2.56
N PRO A 443 -11.20 -10.92 3.70
CA PRO A 443 -12.30 -11.83 3.97
C PRO A 443 -13.53 -11.57 3.08
N SER A 444 -14.18 -12.63 2.61
CA SER A 444 -15.52 -12.63 1.98
C SER A 444 -16.64 -13.00 2.95
N GLY A 445 -16.31 -13.50 4.15
CA GLY A 445 -17.24 -14.07 5.13
C GLY A 445 -16.49 -14.72 6.31
N PRO A 446 -17.20 -15.38 7.24
CA PRO A 446 -16.63 -15.87 8.51
C PRO A 446 -16.03 -17.28 8.46
N LEU A 447 -16.32 -18.10 7.45
CA LEU A 447 -15.77 -19.46 7.35
C LEU A 447 -14.27 -19.42 7.01
N ILE A 448 -13.52 -20.49 7.29
CA ILE A 448 -12.07 -20.50 7.08
C ILE A 448 -11.66 -20.23 5.62
N GLN A 449 -12.41 -20.75 4.64
CA GLN A 449 -12.20 -20.46 3.21
C GLN A 449 -12.53 -19.01 2.85
N GLN A 450 -13.45 -18.40 3.60
CA GLN A 450 -13.90 -17.04 3.37
C GLN A 450 -13.01 -16.01 4.06
N ILE A 451 -12.43 -16.33 5.22
CA ILE A 451 -11.42 -15.50 5.88
C ILE A 451 -10.12 -15.47 5.08
N ALA A 452 -9.84 -16.55 4.33
CA ALA A 452 -8.64 -16.70 3.50
C ALA A 452 -7.36 -16.37 4.30
N PRO A 453 -6.96 -17.25 5.26
CA PRO A 453 -5.98 -16.93 6.29
C PRO A 453 -4.53 -16.95 5.78
N ASP A 454 -4.22 -16.30 4.65
CA ASP A 454 -2.85 -16.15 4.20
C ASP A 454 -2.05 -15.25 5.16
N SER A 455 -0.82 -15.66 5.44
CA SER A 455 0.10 -14.99 6.34
C SER A 455 -0.48 -14.61 7.71
N THR A 456 -1.35 -15.46 8.27
CA THR A 456 -1.92 -15.27 9.61
C THR A 456 -2.14 -16.62 10.31
N LEU A 457 -2.29 -16.55 11.62
CA LEU A 457 -2.78 -17.64 12.48
C LEU A 457 -4.26 -17.40 12.74
N ALA A 458 -5.12 -18.28 12.24
CA ALA A 458 -6.54 -18.30 12.54
C ALA A 458 -6.81 -19.30 13.66
N LEU A 459 -7.57 -18.90 14.67
CA LEU A 459 -7.90 -19.69 15.85
C LEU A 459 -9.41 -19.86 15.98
N SER A 460 -9.85 -21.07 16.32
CA SER A 460 -11.23 -21.40 16.67
C SER A 460 -11.26 -22.08 18.05
N GLU A 461 -12.15 -21.59 18.90
CA GLU A 461 -12.42 -22.11 20.26
C GLU A 461 -13.73 -22.93 20.31
N ASP A 462 -14.34 -23.19 19.14
CA ASP A 462 -15.69 -23.76 18.95
C ASP A 462 -15.74 -24.73 17.75
N ASP A 463 -14.70 -25.55 17.60
CA ASP A 463 -14.62 -26.63 16.61
C ASP A 463 -14.81 -26.19 15.13
N GLY A 464 -14.32 -24.99 14.82
CA GLY A 464 -14.30 -24.43 13.46
C GLY A 464 -15.57 -23.67 13.06
N GLU A 465 -16.54 -23.48 13.96
CA GLU A 465 -17.73 -22.66 13.71
C GLU A 465 -17.38 -21.17 13.55
N THR A 466 -16.49 -20.66 14.42
CA THR A 466 -15.99 -19.28 14.33
C THR A 466 -14.48 -19.22 14.36
N TRP A 467 -13.96 -18.22 13.63
CA TRP A 467 -12.53 -18.03 13.46
C TRP A 467 -12.13 -16.61 13.83
N LYS A 468 -11.01 -16.49 14.53
CA LYS A 468 -10.41 -15.24 14.94
C LYS A 468 -8.95 -15.19 14.50
N VAL A 469 -8.57 -14.05 13.95
CA VAL A 469 -7.19 -13.74 13.58
C VAL A 469 -6.70 -12.57 14.42
N ARG A 470 -5.40 -12.30 14.39
CA ARG A 470 -4.84 -11.11 15.03
C ARG A 470 -5.51 -9.87 14.46
N TRP A 471 -6.07 -9.02 15.32
CA TRP A 471 -6.56 -7.68 14.96
C TRP A 471 -5.77 -6.59 15.67
N LYS A 472 -5.63 -6.71 17.00
CA LYS A 472 -4.86 -5.80 17.85
C LYS A 472 -3.86 -6.60 18.68
N SER A 473 -2.68 -6.01 18.88
CA SER A 473 -1.68 -6.55 19.79
C SER A 473 -1.72 -5.77 21.09
N GLU A 474 -1.74 -6.46 22.22
CA GLU A 474 -1.63 -5.88 23.57
C GLU A 474 -0.21 -5.35 23.80
N GLU A 475 0.78 -6.07 23.29
CA GLU A 475 2.20 -5.71 23.37
C GLU A 475 2.87 -5.93 22.01
N THR A 476 3.82 -5.06 21.66
CA THR A 476 4.70 -5.28 20.50
C THR A 476 6.11 -4.79 20.82
N ARG A 477 7.10 -5.65 20.59
CA ARG A 477 8.51 -5.34 20.84
C ARG A 477 9.40 -5.87 19.72
N MET A 478 10.55 -5.23 19.56
CA MET A 478 11.67 -5.74 18.77
C MET A 478 12.61 -6.50 19.68
N SER A 479 13.21 -7.55 19.17
CA SER A 479 14.18 -8.36 19.90
C SER A 479 15.19 -8.96 18.93
N SER A 480 15.98 -9.92 19.39
CA SER A 480 16.88 -10.68 18.52
C SER A 480 16.95 -12.14 18.95
N VAL A 481 17.07 -13.03 17.97
CA VAL A 481 17.41 -14.45 18.18
C VAL A 481 18.83 -14.71 17.69
N GLY A 482 19.44 -15.81 18.13
CA GLY A 482 20.76 -16.21 17.64
C GLY A 482 20.65 -16.99 16.33
N PHE A 483 21.64 -16.89 15.46
CA PHE A 483 21.87 -17.84 14.37
C PHE A 483 23.29 -18.39 14.48
N SER A 484 23.38 -19.70 14.49
CA SER A 484 24.63 -20.46 14.60
C SER A 484 24.92 -21.11 13.26
N SER A 485 26.13 -20.96 12.72
CA SER A 485 26.56 -21.57 11.46
C SER A 485 28.06 -21.84 11.50
N GLU A 486 28.49 -23.11 11.47
CA GLU A 486 29.90 -23.53 11.36
C GLU A 486 30.89 -22.70 12.22
N GLY A 487 30.55 -22.47 13.50
CA GLY A 487 31.38 -21.71 14.45
C GLY A 487 31.14 -20.19 14.48
N LEU A 488 30.29 -19.65 13.60
CA LEU A 488 29.82 -18.26 13.62
C LEU A 488 28.50 -18.16 14.38
N SER A 489 28.36 -17.08 15.15
CA SER A 489 27.12 -16.74 15.87
C SER A 489 26.75 -15.30 15.55
N GLU A 490 25.59 -15.09 14.91
CA GLU A 490 25.04 -13.76 14.64
C GLU A 490 23.70 -13.55 15.36
N LYS A 491 23.28 -12.29 15.47
CA LYS A 491 21.96 -11.92 16.01
C LYS A 491 21.06 -11.47 14.87
N ILE A 492 19.88 -12.07 14.79
CA ILE A 492 18.86 -11.73 13.80
C ILE A 492 17.78 -10.88 14.48
N PRO A 493 17.40 -9.72 13.92
CA PRO A 493 16.30 -8.93 14.46
C PRO A 493 14.97 -9.67 14.31
N VAL A 494 14.10 -9.61 15.33
CA VAL A 494 12.78 -10.24 15.31
C VAL A 494 11.69 -9.28 15.77
N LEU A 495 10.47 -9.52 15.29
CA LEU A 495 9.28 -8.83 15.77
C LEU A 495 8.50 -9.76 16.69
N VAL A 496 8.10 -9.28 17.86
CA VAL A 496 7.29 -10.04 18.82
C VAL A 496 6.00 -9.27 19.12
N SER A 497 4.86 -9.95 19.07
CA SER A 497 3.56 -9.41 19.50
C SER A 497 2.82 -10.35 20.42
N LYS A 498 2.16 -9.80 21.44
CA LYS A 498 1.17 -10.52 22.24
C LYS A 498 -0.24 -10.08 21.85
N TRP A 499 -1.15 -11.02 21.68
CA TRP A 499 -2.52 -10.75 21.26
C TRP A 499 -3.49 -11.82 21.76
N LYS A 500 -4.79 -11.49 21.67
CA LYS A 500 -5.90 -12.39 22.03
C LYS A 500 -6.93 -12.47 20.91
N PRO A 501 -7.58 -13.62 20.70
CA PRO A 501 -8.67 -13.78 19.74
C PRO A 501 -9.85 -12.83 20.00
N SER A 502 -10.17 -12.61 21.27
CA SER A 502 -11.21 -11.69 21.72
C SER A 502 -10.99 -11.30 23.17
N ARG A 503 -11.72 -10.29 23.66
CA ARG A 503 -11.71 -9.92 25.09
C ARG A 503 -12.25 -11.03 26.02
N ALA A 504 -13.10 -11.92 25.50
CA ALA A 504 -13.71 -13.00 26.26
C ALA A 504 -12.89 -14.31 26.19
N SER A 505 -11.93 -14.38 25.27
CA SER A 505 -11.05 -15.55 25.10
C SER A 505 -10.10 -15.66 26.29
N SER A 506 -9.90 -16.88 26.80
CA SER A 506 -8.82 -17.15 27.78
C SER A 506 -7.47 -17.38 27.11
N LEU A 507 -7.43 -17.42 25.77
CA LEU A 507 -6.20 -17.64 25.03
C LEU A 507 -5.32 -16.39 25.04
N ASN A 508 -4.03 -16.61 25.25
CA ASN A 508 -2.97 -15.63 25.06
C ASN A 508 -2.04 -16.17 23.97
N VAL A 509 -1.74 -15.35 22.98
CA VAL A 509 -0.85 -15.72 21.88
C VAL A 509 0.33 -14.78 21.85
N GLU A 510 1.53 -15.29 22.09
CA GLU A 510 2.78 -14.62 21.75
C GLU A 510 3.25 -15.11 20.38
N THR A 511 3.43 -14.20 19.44
CA THR A 511 3.94 -14.49 18.10
C THR A 511 5.28 -13.80 17.89
N MET A 512 6.29 -14.55 17.48
CA MET A 512 7.60 -14.06 17.06
C MET A 512 7.78 -14.31 15.56
N LEU A 513 8.21 -13.28 14.83
CA LEU A 513 8.51 -13.32 13.41
C LEU A 513 10.02 -13.18 13.21
N ILE A 514 10.63 -14.19 12.60
CA ILE A 514 12.06 -14.29 12.35
C ILE A 514 12.27 -14.21 10.84
N PRO A 515 13.00 -13.20 10.32
CA PRO A 515 13.24 -13.07 8.89
C PRO A 515 14.16 -14.18 8.38
N PRO A 516 14.32 -14.29 7.04
CA PRO A 516 15.29 -15.20 6.45
C PRO A 516 16.73 -14.94 6.91
N THR A 517 17.58 -15.95 6.71
CA THR A 517 19.02 -15.87 6.97
C THR A 517 19.78 -16.10 5.67
N LYS A 518 21.07 -15.73 5.61
CA LYS A 518 21.90 -15.99 4.41
C LYS A 518 21.92 -17.48 4.03
N ARG A 519 21.77 -18.39 5.00
CA ARG A 519 21.70 -19.85 4.77
C ARG A 519 20.37 -20.29 4.18
N TRP A 520 19.26 -19.65 4.57
CA TRP A 520 17.91 -19.97 4.12
C TRP A 520 17.18 -18.70 3.67
N PRO A 521 17.55 -18.12 2.52
CA PRO A 521 17.06 -16.81 2.09
C PRO A 521 15.59 -16.81 1.64
N ASP A 522 15.06 -17.99 1.30
CA ASP A 522 13.68 -18.17 0.80
C ASP A 522 12.69 -18.58 1.91
N TRP A 523 13.13 -18.55 3.17
CA TRP A 523 12.38 -19.01 4.33
C TRP A 523 12.33 -17.98 5.44
N HIS A 524 11.15 -17.64 5.95
CA HIS A 524 11.01 -16.97 7.25
C HIS A 524 10.37 -17.91 8.26
N VAL A 525 10.65 -17.70 9.55
CA VAL A 525 10.14 -18.56 10.63
C VAL A 525 9.16 -17.77 11.50
N ARG A 526 8.08 -18.43 11.91
CA ARG A 526 7.07 -17.91 12.84
C ARG A 526 6.98 -18.83 14.04
N VAL A 527 7.03 -18.26 15.23
CA VAL A 527 6.87 -19.00 16.49
C VAL A 527 5.63 -18.47 17.20
N HIS A 528 4.67 -19.34 17.47
CA HIS A 528 3.47 -19.03 18.23
C HIS A 528 3.50 -19.80 19.55
N ARG A 529 3.52 -19.08 20.67
CA ARG A 529 3.28 -19.64 21.99
C ARG A 529 1.87 -19.30 22.40
N ILE A 530 1.02 -20.32 22.51
CA ILE A 530 -0.39 -20.21 22.83
C ILE A 530 -0.59 -20.79 24.22
N SER A 531 -1.19 -20.03 25.13
CA SER A 531 -1.55 -20.52 26.46
C SER A 531 -3.00 -20.20 26.79
N GLY A 532 -3.68 -21.11 27.47
CA GLY A 532 -5.08 -20.92 27.86
C GLY A 532 -5.65 -22.12 28.60
N SER A 533 -6.97 -22.11 28.79
CA SER A 533 -7.72 -23.07 29.62
C SER A 533 -8.92 -23.71 28.90
N LYS A 534 -8.97 -23.62 27.57
CA LYS A 534 -10.08 -24.10 26.75
C LYS A 534 -9.91 -25.56 26.33
N ARG A 535 -11.00 -26.32 26.38
CA ARG A 535 -11.05 -27.78 26.14
C ARG A 535 -10.61 -28.22 24.75
N GLY A 536 -10.82 -27.37 23.74
CA GLY A 536 -10.45 -27.64 22.35
C GLY A 536 -9.94 -26.38 21.67
N LEU A 537 -8.96 -26.55 20.80
CA LEU A 537 -8.40 -25.48 19.98
C LEU A 537 -8.13 -26.01 18.58
N VAL A 538 -8.68 -25.34 17.58
CA VAL A 538 -8.28 -25.52 16.18
C VAL A 538 -7.52 -24.28 15.73
N ALA A 539 -6.32 -24.47 15.21
CA ALA A 539 -5.50 -23.42 14.65
C ALA A 539 -5.16 -23.70 13.19
N VAL A 540 -5.17 -22.67 12.34
CA VAL A 540 -4.77 -22.73 10.94
C VAL A 540 -3.73 -21.65 10.70
N GLU A 541 -2.49 -22.07 10.46
CA GLU A 541 -1.37 -21.19 10.11
C GLU A 541 -1.20 -21.16 8.59
N GLY A 542 -1.32 -19.99 7.97
CA GLY A 542 -1.23 -19.85 6.52
C GLY A 542 0.08 -19.23 6.01
N GLY A 543 0.59 -19.80 4.92
CA GLY A 543 1.66 -19.21 4.10
C GLY A 543 1.15 -18.08 3.20
N PHE A 544 1.85 -17.80 2.12
CA PHE A 544 1.40 -16.82 1.13
C PHE A 544 0.34 -17.41 0.19
N ALA A 545 -0.71 -16.65 -0.10
CA ALA A 545 -1.67 -17.01 -1.15
C ALA A 545 -1.00 -16.91 -2.53
N ILE A 546 -1.17 -17.92 -3.37
CA ILE A 546 -0.56 -17.99 -4.70
C ILE A 546 -1.60 -18.38 -5.75
N TYR A 547 -1.37 -18.01 -7.01
CA TYR A 547 -2.24 -18.37 -8.14
C TYR A 547 -2.48 -19.89 -8.19
N GLY A 548 -3.76 -20.27 -8.11
CA GLY A 548 -4.20 -21.64 -7.86
C GLY A 548 -4.59 -22.44 -9.10
N ARG A 549 -4.17 -22.01 -10.29
CA ARG A 549 -4.55 -22.62 -11.57
C ARG A 549 -3.33 -22.84 -12.47
N LYS A 550 -3.43 -23.81 -13.37
CA LYS A 550 -2.41 -24.07 -14.39
C LYS A 550 -2.32 -22.90 -15.37
N LYS A 551 -1.11 -22.49 -15.73
CA LYS A 551 -0.89 -21.41 -16.70
C LYS A 551 -1.46 -21.72 -18.08
N ARG A 552 -1.33 -22.97 -18.52
CA ARG A 552 -1.64 -23.41 -19.89
C ARG A 552 -3.14 -23.33 -20.22
N ASP A 553 -3.99 -23.79 -19.32
CA ASP A 553 -5.42 -24.03 -19.59
C ASP A 553 -6.36 -23.49 -18.49
N GLY A 554 -5.81 -22.90 -17.41
CA GLY A 554 -6.61 -22.37 -16.31
C GLY A 554 -7.30 -23.43 -15.45
N LEU A 555 -7.00 -24.72 -15.64
CA LEU A 555 -7.55 -25.81 -14.84
C LEU A 555 -6.92 -25.84 -13.44
N ALA A 556 -7.49 -26.67 -12.55
CA ALA A 556 -6.95 -26.84 -11.20
C ALA A 556 -5.52 -27.42 -11.24
N LEU A 557 -4.68 -26.98 -10.30
CA LEU A 557 -3.39 -27.62 -10.03
C LEU A 557 -3.64 -29.06 -9.53
N LEU A 558 -2.84 -30.00 -10.05
CA LEU A 558 -2.90 -31.41 -9.70
C LEU A 558 -1.81 -31.74 -8.66
N PRO A 559 -1.80 -32.94 -8.06
CA PRO A 559 -0.68 -33.36 -7.22
C PRO A 559 0.67 -33.14 -7.90
N LEU A 560 1.60 -32.55 -7.16
CA LEU A 560 2.91 -32.15 -7.65
C LEU A 560 3.75 -33.38 -7.99
N GLY A 561 4.05 -33.57 -9.27
CA GLY A 561 5.01 -34.55 -9.75
C GLY A 561 6.29 -33.83 -10.20
N TRP A 562 7.43 -34.20 -9.63
CA TRP A 562 8.73 -33.66 -10.04
C TRP A 562 9.29 -34.33 -11.31
N GLU A 563 8.61 -35.36 -11.82
CA GLU A 563 8.98 -36.14 -12.99
C GLU A 563 8.17 -35.67 -14.21
N GLY A 564 8.58 -34.59 -14.88
CA GLY A 564 7.90 -34.14 -16.10
C GLY A 564 8.37 -32.80 -16.65
N GLU A 565 8.81 -32.80 -17.91
CA GLU A 565 9.09 -31.65 -18.80
C GLU A 565 10.31 -30.79 -18.45
N ALA A 566 11.49 -31.34 -18.76
CA ALA A 566 12.80 -30.73 -18.65
C ALA A 566 13.18 -29.72 -19.77
N ASN A 567 12.25 -29.26 -20.62
CA ASN A 567 12.61 -28.60 -21.89
C ASN A 567 11.97 -27.22 -22.18
N SER A 568 11.46 -26.48 -21.18
CA SER A 568 11.13 -25.06 -21.36
C SER A 568 11.42 -24.29 -20.07
N GLY A 569 12.46 -23.45 -20.08
CA GLY A 569 12.94 -22.72 -18.89
C GLY A 569 11.87 -21.91 -18.16
N LEU A 570 12.08 -21.73 -16.85
CA LEU A 570 11.26 -20.98 -15.88
C LEU A 570 9.86 -21.59 -15.63
N ILE A 571 9.80 -22.39 -14.55
CA ILE A 571 8.67 -23.16 -13.98
C ILE A 571 7.85 -23.96 -15.02
N SER A 572 8.36 -25.15 -15.37
CA SER A 572 7.63 -26.18 -16.15
C SER A 572 6.79 -27.13 -15.29
N VAL A 573 7.00 -27.15 -13.96
CA VAL A 573 6.31 -28.05 -13.03
C VAL A 573 5.33 -27.25 -12.16
N GLU A 574 4.03 -27.44 -12.38
CA GLU A 574 2.95 -26.85 -11.58
C GLU A 574 2.19 -27.94 -10.80
N GLY A 575 1.87 -27.70 -9.53
CA GLY A 575 1.12 -28.66 -8.73
C GLY A 575 1.07 -28.34 -7.24
N VAL A 576 0.41 -29.21 -6.49
CA VAL A 576 0.25 -29.12 -5.03
C VAL A 576 0.81 -30.36 -4.33
N SER A 577 1.48 -30.17 -3.21
CA SER A 577 1.97 -31.26 -2.35
C SER A 577 1.49 -31.05 -0.93
N GLU A 578 0.86 -32.07 -0.36
CA GLU A 578 0.37 -32.10 1.02
C GLU A 578 1.04 -33.27 1.76
N SER A 579 1.42 -33.05 3.02
CA SER A 579 1.98 -34.05 3.90
C SER A 579 1.52 -33.82 5.34
N PRO A 580 1.72 -34.77 6.28
CA PRO A 580 1.38 -34.56 7.68
C PRO A 580 2.02 -33.31 8.32
N ALA A 581 3.13 -32.80 7.78
CA ALA A 581 3.87 -31.69 8.37
C ALA A 581 4.11 -30.51 7.40
N SER A 582 3.60 -30.55 6.18
CA SER A 582 3.87 -29.50 5.19
C SER A 582 2.84 -29.40 4.07
N ALA A 583 2.71 -28.21 3.50
CA ALA A 583 2.00 -27.99 2.25
C ALA A 583 2.86 -27.11 1.32
N LEU A 584 2.91 -27.44 0.03
CA LEU A 584 3.61 -26.68 -1.00
C LEU A 584 2.72 -26.52 -2.22
N ILE A 585 2.70 -25.32 -2.78
CA ILE A 585 2.03 -25.01 -4.05
C ILE A 585 3.08 -24.42 -4.98
N VAL A 586 3.17 -24.96 -6.19
CA VAL A 586 4.01 -24.44 -7.28
C VAL A 586 3.11 -24.11 -8.47
N SER A 587 3.21 -22.90 -8.99
CA SER A 587 2.49 -22.44 -10.18
C SER A 587 3.33 -21.44 -10.97
N SER A 588 2.82 -20.96 -12.09
CA SER A 588 3.49 -19.88 -12.83
C SER A 588 3.77 -18.61 -12.02
N ALA A 589 3.10 -18.41 -10.89
CA ALA A 589 3.37 -17.28 -10.00
C ALA A 589 4.57 -17.51 -9.06
N GLY A 590 5.15 -18.72 -9.04
CA GLY A 590 6.25 -19.09 -8.16
C GLY A 590 5.95 -20.32 -7.29
N ALA A 591 6.53 -20.33 -6.09
CA ALA A 591 6.27 -21.35 -5.08
C ALA A 591 5.91 -20.70 -3.73
N SER A 592 4.94 -21.28 -3.04
CA SER A 592 4.55 -20.90 -1.67
C SER A 592 4.33 -22.16 -0.85
N GLY A 593 4.92 -22.22 0.34
CA GLY A 593 4.80 -23.40 1.20
C GLY A 593 4.88 -23.09 2.68
N VAL A 594 4.45 -24.06 3.48
CA VAL A 594 4.55 -24.04 4.94
C VAL A 594 5.04 -25.40 5.45
N ARG A 595 5.88 -25.39 6.48
CA ARG A 595 6.43 -26.60 7.10
C ARG A 595 6.47 -26.44 8.61
N ASN A 596 5.93 -27.44 9.30
CA ASN A 596 6.03 -27.54 10.75
C ASN A 596 7.47 -27.97 11.11
N LEU A 597 8.17 -27.16 11.91
CA LEU A 597 9.53 -27.46 12.38
C LEU A 597 9.52 -28.15 13.74
N THR A 598 8.66 -27.68 14.63
CA THR A 598 8.56 -28.20 15.99
C THR A 598 7.17 -27.91 16.53
N LEU A 599 6.63 -28.90 17.22
CA LEU A 599 5.39 -28.80 17.96
C LEU A 599 5.62 -29.42 19.33
N SER A 600 5.41 -28.64 20.38
CA SER A 600 5.46 -29.13 21.76
C SER A 600 4.24 -28.67 22.52
N SER A 601 3.61 -29.61 23.23
CA SER A 601 2.52 -29.37 24.17
C SER A 601 2.91 -29.90 25.55
N SER A 602 2.50 -29.19 26.60
CA SER A 602 2.71 -29.62 27.99
C SER A 602 1.86 -30.82 28.40
N SER A 603 0.79 -31.16 27.66
CA SER A 603 -0.28 -31.98 28.26
C SER A 603 -1.31 -32.64 27.34
N SER A 604 -1.16 -32.65 26.01
CA SER A 604 -2.24 -33.09 25.10
C SER A 604 -1.77 -33.82 23.84
N SER A 605 -2.65 -34.61 23.23
CA SER A 605 -2.47 -35.12 21.87
C SER A 605 -2.72 -33.99 20.87
N VAL A 606 -1.67 -33.54 20.19
CA VAL A 606 -1.77 -32.51 19.15
C VAL A 606 -1.63 -33.17 17.79
N LYS A 607 -2.61 -32.94 16.91
CA LYS A 607 -2.56 -33.39 15.52
C LYS A 607 -2.16 -32.22 14.63
N VAL A 608 -1.27 -32.47 13.68
CA VAL A 608 -0.89 -31.51 12.65
C VAL A 608 -1.12 -32.13 11.30
N LYS A 609 -1.61 -31.30 10.36
CA LYS A 609 -1.77 -31.68 8.97
C LYS A 609 -1.39 -30.50 8.08
N GLY A 610 -0.48 -30.73 7.14
CA GLY A 610 -0.28 -29.80 6.03
C GLY A 610 -1.36 -30.00 4.98
N GLU A 611 -2.08 -28.94 4.66
CA GLU A 611 -3.12 -28.95 3.64
C GLU A 611 -3.16 -27.66 2.83
N VAL A 612 -3.64 -27.77 1.60
CA VAL A 612 -3.82 -26.66 0.67
C VAL A 612 -5.25 -26.19 0.76
N LEU A 613 -5.43 -25.04 1.41
CA LEU A 613 -6.72 -24.39 1.53
C LEU A 613 -7.07 -23.69 0.21
N LYS A 614 -8.29 -23.93 -0.27
CA LYS A 614 -8.89 -23.22 -1.39
C LYS A 614 -9.82 -22.13 -0.87
N PRO A 615 -9.40 -20.85 -0.89
CA PRO A 615 -10.26 -19.75 -0.46
C PRO A 615 -11.34 -19.44 -1.49
N ASP A 616 -12.33 -18.64 -1.08
CA ASP A 616 -13.29 -18.05 -2.00
C ASP A 616 -12.56 -17.23 -3.09
N ALA A 617 -13.14 -17.25 -4.30
CA ALA A 617 -12.64 -16.42 -5.38
C ALA A 617 -12.71 -14.93 -5.00
N ASN A 618 -11.80 -14.16 -5.56
CA ASN A 618 -11.67 -12.71 -5.36
C ASN A 618 -11.28 -12.24 -3.96
N THR A 619 -10.91 -13.14 -3.04
CA THR A 619 -10.38 -12.75 -1.72
C THR A 619 -9.01 -12.09 -1.84
N ASN A 620 -8.14 -12.55 -2.75
CA ASN A 620 -6.79 -12.04 -2.93
C ASN A 620 -6.72 -10.75 -3.76
N LEU A 621 -5.85 -9.79 -3.42
CA LEU A 621 -5.77 -8.50 -4.13
C LEU A 621 -5.16 -8.56 -5.55
N MET A 622 -4.32 -9.55 -5.83
CA MET A 622 -3.54 -9.62 -7.07
C MET A 622 -4.10 -10.60 -8.08
N VAL A 623 -4.66 -11.72 -7.61
CA VAL A 623 -5.16 -12.80 -8.48
C VAL A 623 -6.51 -13.33 -7.99
N SER A 624 -7.49 -13.47 -8.87
CA SER A 624 -8.87 -13.82 -8.50
C SER A 624 -9.09 -15.26 -8.02
N ARG A 625 -8.12 -16.16 -8.24
CA ARG A 625 -8.20 -17.59 -7.89
C ARG A 625 -6.90 -18.05 -7.27
N THR A 626 -6.87 -18.13 -5.94
CA THR A 626 -5.70 -18.55 -5.18
C THR A 626 -5.85 -19.93 -4.57
N LEU A 627 -4.73 -20.45 -4.09
CA LEU A 627 -4.61 -21.49 -3.07
C LEU A 627 -3.69 -20.96 -1.96
N ILE A 628 -3.86 -21.45 -0.73
CA ILE A 628 -3.05 -21.07 0.43
C ILE A 628 -2.47 -22.35 1.05
N PRO A 629 -1.15 -22.47 1.19
CA PRO A 629 -0.56 -23.59 1.91
C PRO A 629 -0.75 -23.36 3.41
N THR A 630 -1.33 -24.32 4.11
CA THR A 630 -1.71 -24.19 5.52
C THR A 630 -1.22 -25.35 6.37
N LEU A 631 -0.97 -25.07 7.65
CA LEU A 631 -0.84 -26.08 8.69
C LEU A 631 -2.07 -26.01 9.59
N LYS A 632 -2.89 -27.07 9.57
CA LYS A 632 -3.99 -27.24 10.52
C LYS A 632 -3.46 -27.95 11.77
N VAL A 633 -3.70 -27.36 12.93
CA VAL A 633 -3.33 -27.89 14.24
C VAL A 633 -4.61 -28.09 15.05
N GLU A 634 -4.85 -29.31 15.50
CA GLU A 634 -6.00 -29.67 16.33
C GLU A 634 -5.49 -30.17 17.67
N MET A 635 -6.02 -29.59 18.74
CA MET A 635 -5.70 -29.97 20.11
C MET A 635 -6.99 -30.26 20.87
N ASP A 636 -7.07 -31.47 21.40
CA ASP A 636 -8.10 -31.91 22.34
C ASP A 636 -7.47 -32.02 23.74
N LEU A 637 -8.06 -31.34 24.74
CA LEU A 637 -7.67 -31.53 26.14
C LEU A 637 -8.46 -32.67 26.77
N GLU A 638 -7.76 -33.55 27.48
CA GLU A 638 -8.40 -34.51 28.38
C GLU A 638 -9.06 -33.80 29.57
N THR A 639 -10.07 -34.44 30.17
CA THR A 639 -11.08 -33.82 31.04
C THR A 639 -10.57 -33.16 32.33
N ASP A 640 -9.30 -33.38 32.70
CA ASP A 640 -8.74 -32.98 34.00
C ASP A 640 -7.63 -31.89 33.90
N GLN A 641 -7.32 -31.39 32.70
CA GLN A 641 -6.33 -30.33 32.47
C GLN A 641 -6.97 -28.94 32.50
N VAL A 642 -6.53 -28.08 33.43
CA VAL A 642 -7.09 -26.71 33.60
C VAL A 642 -6.36 -25.68 32.72
N GLU A 643 -5.08 -25.91 32.39
CA GLU A 643 -4.27 -24.98 31.60
C GLU A 643 -3.30 -25.74 30.67
N TYR A 644 -2.98 -25.15 29.52
CA TYR A 644 -2.02 -25.69 28.57
C TYR A 644 -1.09 -24.61 28.01
N SER A 645 0.08 -25.05 27.53
CA SER A 645 0.95 -24.27 26.66
C SER A 645 1.28 -25.06 25.40
N LEU A 646 0.97 -24.46 24.25
CA LEU A 646 1.23 -25.00 22.92
C LEU A 646 2.24 -24.09 22.21
N THR A 647 3.34 -24.67 21.73
CA THR A 647 4.28 -23.95 20.85
C THR A 647 4.22 -24.53 19.45
N ILE A 648 3.92 -23.66 18.47
CA ILE A 648 3.92 -23.98 17.03
C ILE A 648 5.08 -23.22 16.40
N ILE A 649 6.04 -23.94 15.79
CA ILE A 649 7.14 -23.34 15.03
C ILE A 649 6.96 -23.68 13.56
N THR A 650 6.66 -22.68 12.75
CA THR A 650 6.39 -22.82 11.32
C THR A 650 7.48 -22.13 10.50
N ALA A 651 8.03 -22.82 9.51
CA ALA A 651 8.80 -22.20 8.43
C ALA A 651 7.87 -21.96 7.24
N VAL A 652 7.92 -20.75 6.68
CA VAL A 652 7.15 -20.36 5.50
C VAL A 652 8.11 -20.11 4.36
N PHE A 653 7.87 -20.76 3.23
CA PHE A 653 8.69 -20.72 2.03
C PHE A 653 8.02 -19.88 0.96
N ALA A 654 8.79 -19.07 0.25
CA ALA A 654 8.28 -18.33 -0.90
C ALA A 654 9.38 -18.00 -1.92
N VAL A 655 9.06 -18.19 -3.20
CA VAL A 655 9.91 -17.83 -4.35
C VAL A 655 9.01 -17.26 -5.43
N SER A 656 9.32 -16.10 -5.97
CA SER A 656 8.55 -15.47 -7.05
C SER A 656 8.74 -16.21 -8.38
N GLY A 657 7.69 -16.24 -9.20
CA GLY A 657 7.72 -16.85 -10.53
C GLY A 657 8.84 -16.27 -11.40
N GLY A 658 9.54 -17.15 -12.13
CA GLY A 658 10.62 -16.74 -13.03
C GLY A 658 11.97 -16.43 -12.37
N LYS A 659 12.11 -16.62 -11.04
CA LYS A 659 13.39 -16.39 -10.35
C LYS A 659 14.27 -17.64 -10.24
N LEU A 660 13.68 -18.82 -10.11
CA LEU A 660 14.38 -20.11 -9.99
C LEU A 660 13.77 -21.17 -10.91
N GLU A 661 14.58 -22.15 -11.33
CA GLU A 661 14.11 -23.34 -12.02
C GLU A 661 13.44 -24.33 -11.05
N ALA A 662 12.59 -25.23 -11.57
CA ALA A 662 11.81 -26.15 -10.74
C ALA A 662 12.69 -27.06 -9.85
N SER A 663 13.85 -27.50 -10.36
CA SER A 663 14.82 -28.31 -9.61
C SER A 663 15.47 -27.53 -8.46
N GLU A 664 15.71 -26.24 -8.64
CA GLU A 664 16.25 -25.36 -7.62
C GLU A 664 15.21 -25.07 -6.54
N VAL A 665 13.95 -24.80 -6.94
CA VAL A 665 12.81 -24.67 -6.01
C VAL A 665 12.70 -25.92 -5.14
N ARG A 666 12.77 -27.13 -5.73
CA ARG A 666 12.75 -28.39 -4.98
C ARG A 666 13.88 -28.46 -3.97
N LYS A 667 15.12 -28.18 -4.40
CA LYS A 667 16.31 -28.23 -3.53
C LYS A 667 16.17 -27.25 -2.36
N ARG A 668 15.71 -26.02 -2.61
CA ARG A 668 15.50 -24.99 -1.58
C ARG A 668 14.37 -25.35 -0.61
N TRP A 669 13.31 -26.00 -1.10
CA TRP A 669 12.19 -26.49 -0.30
C TRP A 669 12.57 -27.68 0.61
N GLU A 670 13.41 -28.59 0.11
CA GLU A 670 13.90 -29.73 0.90
C GLU A 670 14.87 -29.27 2.01
N ASP A 671 15.61 -28.19 1.76
CA ASP A 671 16.56 -27.56 2.67
C ASP A 671 15.92 -26.53 3.62
N VAL A 672 15.19 -27.06 4.61
CA VAL A 672 14.40 -26.28 5.57
C VAL A 672 15.24 -25.74 6.76
N PRO A 673 14.93 -24.55 7.31
CA PRO A 673 15.53 -24.07 8.55
C PRO A 673 15.43 -25.03 9.73
N ARG A 674 16.49 -25.09 10.53
CA ARG A 674 16.54 -25.81 11.81
C ARG A 674 16.44 -24.81 12.96
N VAL A 675 15.65 -25.15 13.97
CA VAL A 675 15.39 -24.30 15.13
C VAL A 675 15.68 -25.09 16.41
N GLU A 676 16.41 -24.50 17.34
CA GLU A 676 16.77 -25.10 18.64
C GLU A 676 16.51 -24.11 19.78
N SER A 677 16.19 -24.63 20.97
CA SER A 677 16.06 -23.82 22.18
C SER A 677 17.40 -23.70 22.90
N SER A 678 17.70 -22.50 23.39
CA SER A 678 18.93 -22.19 24.14
C SER A 678 19.19 -23.06 25.39
N ALA A 679 18.20 -23.84 25.86
CA ALA A 679 18.32 -24.74 27.01
C ALA A 679 19.00 -26.09 26.68
N SER A 680 19.20 -26.42 25.41
CA SER A 680 19.84 -27.68 24.98
C SER A 680 21.36 -27.50 24.85
N GLY A 681 22.11 -27.84 25.91
CA GLY A 681 23.56 -27.70 26.01
C GLY A 681 24.39 -28.75 25.23
N GLY A 682 24.04 -29.06 23.99
CA GLY A 682 24.75 -30.04 23.15
C GLY A 682 25.68 -29.41 22.10
N ASP A 683 26.69 -30.17 21.67
CA ASP A 683 27.58 -29.84 20.54
C ASP A 683 26.77 -29.46 19.30
N ARG A 684 26.90 -28.20 18.87
CA ARG A 684 26.14 -27.62 17.74
C ARG A 684 26.73 -28.11 16.41
N ILE A 685 26.19 -29.20 15.87
CA ILE A 685 26.61 -29.71 14.56
C ILE A 685 25.68 -29.16 13.47
N GLY A 686 26.15 -28.15 12.73
CA GLY A 686 25.46 -27.57 11.57
C GLY A 686 24.86 -26.18 11.84
N SER A 687 24.18 -25.62 10.82
CA SER A 687 23.53 -24.31 10.94
C SER A 687 22.14 -24.42 11.59
N CYS A 688 21.79 -23.51 12.51
CA CYS A 688 20.48 -23.45 13.20
C CYS A 688 20.14 -22.03 13.71
N ILE A 689 18.84 -21.78 13.90
CA ILE A 689 18.30 -20.59 14.60
C ILE A 689 18.10 -20.96 16.08
N LEU A 690 18.63 -20.14 16.98
CA LEU A 690 18.60 -20.33 18.43
C LEU A 690 17.59 -19.36 19.04
N ILE A 691 16.50 -19.90 19.59
CA ILE A 691 15.35 -19.14 20.14
C ILE A 691 15.37 -19.10 21.67
#